data_AF-A0A6H2NL21-F1
#
_entry.id   AF-A0A6H2NL21-F1
#
_cell.length_a   1.000
_cell.length_b   1.000
_cell.length_c   1.000
_cell.angle_alpha   90.00
_cell.angle_beta   90.00
_cell.angle_gamma   90.00
#
_symmetry.space_group_name_H-M   'P 1'
#
loop_
_entity.id
_entity.type
_entity.pdbx_description
1 polymer ?
#
loop_
_entity_poly.entity_id
_entity_poly.type
_entity_poly.pdbx_seq_one_letter_code
_entity_poly.pdbx_strand_id
1 'polypeptide(L)'
;MVTWLLGLLLGVGLVIGPASPALAASADDAHPPLTLEVLRQRLGNPSQREGRPVIDLRNFTIDLRPDSDLGQGFYRLLSSGLQKPTTAPALDLSYAVVQGDLDLQQLGQRQPLYSSVLDASESQQDSLAALLSDAAKAQLKRDRQRLSQLSRLSQSFLIRGGDTPQQIYLFKGPVVALQTRFQGQVLGGDTFFLGRILAQGATFDQGLYVSGARFSQPVTVSGADFHQTVQAKNAIFFQPTRFDQSQFRKGLNFQGAEFKADANFSRSQFTGSLNLSRIQWQGTADFARTDWHNTAFFLRNYFAKAVFFTESRFDAPLILRQARFGEPVNLRNVILGDDMDLGDALIPPQAYINVAGLEFSVEQTKILGTPGKIGWAFSVPQLTGNETLLRNLERNFRQLEQIGDANHIAYTTERLRLKDWHRQLLGVNLNTASVTALVNAGFTEAQAQAVVQQRQQQTFIGVDGILNVEGVDLAAYLKVRDHIFARNTFSLAKRITLGLRWLILTGLVVLSHYGTSFGLTFGLGLVAIPTFALMFWFIDRYRRRLPTPIVPPLTEGLWLGGACGLSGSLGFSNLWRLADYPGLTLITLALLTLPVPLGLIALLLKRGRFHDLMHESYFVEDGSLRQLRLLIARLPVIPKFPFFRDRYTPILLDRRWNWLNYLDFSLNNWLKFGFNDIRLRDQQVPGLITALVWYQWGLGLLYAALLLWTLSRTIPGLNLLLYF
;
A
#
# COMPACT_ATOMS: atom_id res chain seq x y z
N MET A 1 32.96 59.48 9.95
CA MET A 1 33.40 60.55 10.87
C MET A 1 32.15 61.24 11.36
N VAL A 2 31.74 60.94 12.60
CA VAL A 2 31.99 61.81 13.77
C VAL A 2 30.87 62.86 13.79
N THR A 3 29.94 62.97 14.74
CA THR A 3 29.78 62.49 16.12
C THR A 3 28.65 63.38 16.71
N TRP A 4 28.07 62.98 17.85
CA TRP A 4 27.45 63.86 18.89
C TRP A 4 26.07 64.45 18.54
N LEU A 5 25.10 64.66 19.45
CA LEU A 5 24.94 64.54 20.91
C LEU A 5 23.38 64.56 21.09
N LEU A 6 22.75 63.56 21.72
CA LEU A 6 22.26 63.60 23.11
C LEU A 6 21.03 64.53 23.36
N GLY A 7 19.92 63.96 23.85
CA GLY A 7 18.96 64.72 24.68
C GLY A 7 17.50 64.24 24.73
N LEU A 8 17.12 63.60 25.86
CA LEU A 8 15.78 63.45 26.46
C LEU A 8 14.81 62.42 25.81
N LEU A 9 14.09 61.50 26.50
CA LEU A 9 13.81 61.28 27.93
C LEU A 9 13.15 59.88 28.11
N LEU A 10 13.50 59.21 29.23
CA LEU A 10 12.73 58.31 30.14
C LEU A 10 11.30 57.87 29.70
N GLY A 11 10.84 56.63 29.86
CA GLY A 11 11.36 55.43 30.51
C GLY A 11 10.25 54.39 30.70
N VAL A 12 10.56 53.10 30.57
CA VAL A 12 10.02 51.93 31.30
C VAL A 12 11.03 50.82 31.01
N GLY A 13 11.84 50.47 32.00
CA GLY A 13 12.87 49.44 31.88
C GLY A 13 12.36 48.07 32.28
N LEU A 14 12.59 47.06 31.45
CA LEU A 14 13.45 45.93 31.80
C LEU A 14 13.71 45.07 30.55
N VAL A 15 14.99 45.00 30.19
CA VAL A 15 15.55 44.29 29.04
C VAL A 15 15.55 42.79 29.31
N ILE A 16 14.90 42.04 28.41
CA ILE A 16 15.12 40.61 28.23
C ILE A 16 16.33 40.46 27.31
N GLY A 17 17.44 39.97 27.85
CA GLY A 17 18.66 39.57 27.14
C GLY A 17 19.14 38.21 27.68
N PRO A 18 19.76 37.37 26.84
CA PRO A 18 19.81 35.92 27.02
C PRO A 18 20.77 35.55 28.16
N ALA A 19 20.26 34.83 29.16
CA ALA A 19 21.09 34.17 30.14
C ALA A 19 21.73 32.94 29.49
N SER A 20 23.04 32.99 29.29
CA SER A 20 23.89 31.80 29.30
C SER A 20 23.47 30.91 30.47
N PRO A 21 23.23 29.60 30.31
CA PRO A 21 23.07 28.74 31.46
C PRO A 21 24.43 28.72 32.15
N ALA A 22 24.50 29.46 33.25
CA ALA A 22 25.58 29.39 34.20
C ALA A 22 25.80 27.93 34.59
N LEU A 23 27.06 27.57 34.78
CA LEU A 23 27.46 26.41 35.56
C LEU A 23 26.66 26.40 36.87
N ALA A 24 25.62 25.59 36.92
CA ALA A 24 25.08 25.06 38.16
C ALA A 24 25.80 23.72 38.38
N ALA A 25 27.02 23.81 38.89
CA ALA A 25 27.62 22.72 39.63
C ALA A 25 26.88 22.58 40.98
N SER A 26 26.71 21.32 41.39
CA SER A 26 26.24 20.80 42.68
C SER A 26 24.77 21.04 43.09
N ALA A 27 23.93 20.05 42.78
CA ALA A 27 23.43 19.18 43.85
C ALA A 27 23.89 17.77 43.49
N ASP A 28 24.80 17.19 44.27
CA ASP A 28 25.05 15.75 44.23
C ASP A 28 23.69 15.06 44.38
N ASP A 29 23.29 14.27 43.38
CA ASP A 29 22.28 13.21 43.55
C ASP A 29 22.86 12.22 44.57
N ALA A 30 22.74 12.55 45.85
CA ALA A 30 23.22 11.74 46.95
C ALA A 30 22.29 10.52 47.13
N HIS A 31 22.30 9.64 46.13
CA HIS A 31 21.73 8.31 46.24
C HIS A 31 22.57 7.53 47.26
N PRO A 32 22.03 7.21 48.46
CA PRO A 32 22.79 6.48 49.46
C PRO A 32 23.29 5.14 48.87
N PRO A 33 24.51 4.70 49.18
CA PRO A 33 25.00 3.40 48.73
C PRO A 33 24.17 2.30 49.41
N LEU A 34 23.71 1.33 48.62
CA LEU A 34 23.08 0.14 49.18
C LEU A 34 24.15 -0.69 49.89
N THR A 35 23.94 -0.99 51.17
CA THR A 35 24.80 -1.92 51.91
C THR A 35 24.12 -3.27 52.04
N LEU A 36 24.91 -4.32 52.28
CA LEU A 36 24.42 -5.69 52.40
C LEU A 36 23.45 -5.86 53.59
N GLU A 37 23.61 -5.05 54.64
CA GLU A 37 22.73 -5.01 55.81
C GLU A 37 21.37 -4.38 55.49
N VAL A 38 21.36 -3.24 54.77
CA VAL A 38 20.11 -2.60 54.32
C VAL A 38 19.35 -3.53 53.37
N LEU A 39 20.05 -4.25 52.49
CA LEU A 39 19.44 -5.24 51.61
C LEU A 39 18.78 -6.38 52.41
N ARG A 40 19.45 -6.92 53.43
CA ARG A 40 18.87 -7.93 54.34
C ARG A 40 17.64 -7.41 55.06
N GLN A 41 17.68 -6.17 55.56
CA GLN A 41 16.54 -5.54 56.22
C GLN A 41 15.33 -5.41 55.29
N ARG A 42 15.55 -4.98 54.04
CA ARG A 42 14.49 -4.85 53.01
C ARG A 42 13.93 -6.20 52.57
N LEU A 43 14.76 -7.25 52.55
CA LEU A 43 14.33 -8.64 52.30
C LEU A 43 13.52 -9.24 53.46
N GLY A 44 13.80 -8.82 54.70
CA GLY A 44 13.08 -9.22 55.90
C GLY A 44 11.69 -8.59 56.02
N ASN A 45 11.57 -7.29 55.69
CA ASN A 45 10.33 -6.52 55.73
C ASN A 45 9.97 -5.94 54.35
N PRO A 46 9.44 -6.76 53.42
CA PRO A 46 9.01 -6.28 52.11
C PRO A 46 7.83 -5.31 52.24
N SER A 47 7.90 -4.19 51.54
CA SER A 47 6.81 -3.22 51.48
C SER A 47 5.61 -3.79 50.71
N GLN A 48 4.37 -3.45 51.10
CA GLN A 48 3.18 -3.88 50.37
C GLN A 48 2.75 -2.76 49.40
N ARG A 49 2.67 -3.08 48.10
CA ARG A 49 2.12 -2.18 47.07
C ARG A 49 1.24 -2.96 46.13
N GLU A 50 0.06 -2.41 45.82
CA GLU A 50 -0.93 -3.07 44.96
C GLU A 50 -1.28 -4.50 45.45
N GLY A 51 -1.28 -4.73 46.77
CA GLY A 51 -1.56 -6.05 47.37
C GLY A 51 -0.48 -7.11 47.17
N ARG A 52 0.75 -6.71 46.77
CA ARG A 52 1.90 -7.61 46.59
C ARG A 52 3.11 -7.14 47.41
N PRO A 53 3.93 -8.07 47.91
CA PRO A 53 5.20 -7.73 48.55
C PRO A 53 6.19 -7.17 47.50
N VAL A 54 6.92 -6.12 47.86
CA VAL A 54 7.88 -5.41 47.00
C VAL A 54 9.19 -5.21 47.76
N ILE A 55 10.28 -5.66 47.15
CA ILE A 55 11.65 -5.37 47.58
C ILE A 55 11.98 -3.98 47.03
N ASP A 56 11.86 -2.98 47.89
CA ASP A 56 12.03 -1.56 47.58
C ASP A 56 13.52 -1.15 47.66
N LEU A 57 14.15 -0.98 46.51
CA LEU A 57 15.53 -0.51 46.33
C LEU A 57 15.58 0.84 45.58
N ARG A 58 14.54 1.65 45.73
CA ARG A 58 14.46 2.96 45.05
C ARG A 58 15.45 3.97 45.58
N ASN A 59 15.93 4.85 44.70
CA ASN A 59 16.87 5.94 45.02
C ASN A 59 18.22 5.50 45.62
N PHE A 60 18.62 4.23 45.49
CA PHE A 60 19.90 3.73 45.97
C PHE A 60 20.96 3.68 44.86
N THR A 61 22.22 3.84 45.25
CA THR A 61 23.36 3.43 44.41
C THR A 61 23.69 1.97 44.69
N ILE A 62 23.50 1.10 43.70
CA ILE A 62 23.75 -0.33 43.80
C ILE A 62 25.07 -0.63 43.08
N ASP A 63 26.13 -0.86 43.85
CA ASP A 63 27.44 -1.20 43.30
C ASP A 63 27.59 -2.72 43.13
N LEU A 64 27.57 -3.18 41.88
CA LEU A 64 27.72 -4.58 41.46
C LEU A 64 29.10 -4.84 40.83
N ARG A 65 30.06 -3.91 40.96
CA ARG A 65 31.42 -4.13 40.45
C ARG A 65 32.09 -5.29 41.21
N PRO A 66 32.99 -6.06 40.58
CA PRO A 66 33.62 -7.24 41.20
C PRO A 66 34.35 -6.95 42.52
N ASP A 67 34.88 -5.74 42.65
CA ASP A 67 35.67 -5.28 43.81
C ASP A 67 34.80 -4.80 44.98
N SER A 68 33.47 -4.79 44.84
CA SER A 68 32.55 -4.32 45.87
C SER A 68 32.08 -5.45 46.80
N ASP A 69 31.98 -5.17 48.10
CA ASP A 69 31.45 -6.11 49.11
C ASP A 69 29.99 -6.53 48.81
N LEU A 70 29.22 -5.65 48.16
CA LEU A 70 27.83 -5.91 47.79
C LEU A 70 27.75 -6.89 46.62
N GLY A 71 28.57 -6.75 45.58
CA GLY A 71 28.51 -7.59 44.37
C GLY A 71 28.60 -9.09 44.64
N GLN A 72 29.47 -9.53 45.56
CA GLN A 72 29.66 -10.95 45.88
C GLN A 72 28.45 -11.60 46.58
N GLY A 73 27.69 -10.82 47.37
CA GLY A 73 26.55 -11.29 48.15
C GLY A 73 25.19 -10.95 47.57
N PHE A 74 25.10 -9.96 46.68
CA PHE A 74 23.86 -9.39 46.15
C PHE A 74 22.97 -10.44 45.50
N TYR A 75 23.50 -11.18 44.51
CA TYR A 75 22.74 -12.17 43.77
C TYR A 75 22.23 -13.32 44.65
N ARG A 76 23.06 -13.76 45.61
CA ARG A 76 22.70 -14.84 46.56
C ARG A 76 21.57 -14.43 47.50
N LEU A 77 21.64 -13.22 48.05
CA LEU A 77 20.61 -12.70 48.95
C LEU A 77 19.31 -12.38 48.21
N LEU A 78 19.40 -11.69 47.08
CA LEU A 78 18.21 -11.27 46.32
C LEU A 78 17.46 -12.47 45.75
N SER A 79 18.17 -13.46 45.20
CA SER A 79 17.55 -14.71 44.71
C SER A 79 16.83 -15.47 45.82
N SER A 80 17.40 -15.54 47.03
CA SER A 80 16.73 -16.18 48.19
C SER A 80 15.41 -15.49 48.58
N GLY A 81 15.34 -14.16 48.43
CA GLY A 81 14.12 -13.39 48.68
C GLY A 81 13.07 -13.52 47.58
N LEU A 82 13.51 -13.51 46.32
CA LEU A 82 12.65 -13.60 45.14
C LEU A 82 12.03 -15.01 44.95
N GLN A 83 12.64 -16.04 45.52
CA GLN A 83 12.21 -17.44 45.38
C GLN A 83 11.16 -17.91 46.41
N LYS A 84 10.67 -17.04 47.30
CA LYS A 84 9.65 -17.41 48.31
C LYS A 84 8.29 -17.76 47.67
N PRO A 85 7.58 -18.82 48.16
CA PRO A 85 6.55 -19.54 47.38
C PRO A 85 5.16 -18.88 47.28
N THR A 86 4.74 -18.00 48.20
CA THR A 86 3.33 -17.56 48.29
C THR A 86 2.96 -16.38 47.37
N THR A 87 3.92 -15.53 47.00
CA THR A 87 3.82 -14.52 45.93
C THR A 87 5.24 -13.98 45.71
N ALA A 88 5.84 -14.20 44.54
CA ALA A 88 7.18 -13.69 44.27
C ALA A 88 7.17 -12.15 44.37
N PRO A 89 7.99 -11.55 45.26
CA PRO A 89 7.95 -10.11 45.46
C PRO A 89 8.41 -9.37 44.21
N ALA A 90 7.86 -8.18 43.98
CA ALA A 90 8.35 -7.31 42.92
C ALA A 90 9.70 -6.70 43.31
N LEU A 91 10.60 -6.57 42.33
CA LEU A 91 11.87 -5.88 42.48
C LEU A 91 11.72 -4.45 41.98
N ASP A 92 11.82 -3.46 42.87
CA ASP A 92 11.68 -2.04 42.54
C ASP A 92 13.04 -1.32 42.64
N LEU A 93 13.62 -1.04 41.49
CA LEU A 93 14.88 -0.32 41.26
C LEU A 93 14.63 1.12 40.79
N SER A 94 13.40 1.65 40.94
CA SER A 94 13.07 2.97 40.39
C SER A 94 13.98 4.07 40.96
N TYR A 95 14.47 4.95 40.09
CA TYR A 95 15.37 6.06 40.42
C TYR A 95 16.71 5.59 41.03
N ALA A 96 17.07 4.31 40.90
CA ALA A 96 18.34 3.79 41.37
C ALA A 96 19.45 4.00 40.32
N VAL A 97 20.70 3.99 40.80
CA VAL A 97 21.90 3.97 39.96
C VAL A 97 22.59 2.62 40.15
N VAL A 98 22.58 1.79 39.12
CA VAL A 98 23.22 0.46 39.14
C VAL A 98 24.59 0.57 38.48
N GLN A 99 25.64 0.37 39.28
CA GLN A 99 27.03 0.38 38.82
C GLN A 99 27.51 -1.06 38.60
N GLY A 100 28.19 -1.33 37.49
CA GLY A 100 28.58 -2.70 37.11
C GLY A 100 27.45 -3.50 36.44
N ASP A 101 27.75 -4.74 36.09
CA ASP A 101 26.86 -5.57 35.27
C ASP A 101 25.73 -6.17 36.12
N LEU A 102 24.48 -6.02 35.64
CA LEU A 102 23.29 -6.59 36.24
C LEU A 102 22.86 -7.85 35.50
N ASP A 103 23.07 -9.01 36.11
CA ASP A 103 22.69 -10.30 35.58
C ASP A 103 21.37 -10.82 36.17
N LEU A 104 20.29 -10.62 35.43
CA LEU A 104 18.95 -11.10 35.79
C LEU A 104 18.84 -12.63 35.71
N GLN A 105 19.73 -13.33 35.01
CA GLN A 105 19.72 -14.80 34.94
C GLN A 105 20.06 -15.40 36.31
N GLN A 106 21.05 -14.83 37.01
CA GLN A 106 21.47 -15.28 38.35
C GLN A 106 20.38 -15.10 39.41
N LEU A 107 19.43 -14.19 39.18
CA LEU A 107 18.29 -13.98 40.06
C LEU A 107 17.14 -14.97 39.80
N GLY A 108 17.14 -15.62 38.64
CA GLY A 108 16.14 -16.62 38.26
C GLY A 108 16.34 -17.98 38.90
N GLN A 109 15.24 -18.73 39.06
CA GLN A 109 15.30 -20.14 39.43
C GLN A 109 15.75 -20.98 38.23
N ARG A 110 16.78 -21.81 38.40
CA ARG A 110 17.23 -22.76 37.38
C ARG A 110 16.22 -23.89 37.25
N GLN A 111 15.73 -24.14 36.04
CA GLN A 111 14.91 -25.33 35.76
C GLN A 111 15.70 -26.40 35.00
N PRO A 112 15.63 -27.67 35.43
CA PRO A 112 16.25 -28.77 34.70
C PRO A 112 15.53 -28.99 33.36
N LEU A 113 16.30 -29.36 32.32
CA LEU A 113 15.76 -29.70 30.99
C LEU A 113 14.94 -30.99 30.99
N TYR A 114 15.29 -31.92 31.89
CA TYR A 114 14.61 -33.20 32.09
C TYR A 114 13.64 -33.06 33.26
N SER A 115 12.34 -33.03 33.00
CA SER A 115 11.37 -33.56 33.96
C SER A 115 11.16 -35.02 33.57
N SER A 116 11.77 -35.97 34.28
CA SER A 116 11.20 -37.31 34.31
C SER A 116 9.74 -37.12 34.74
N VAL A 117 8.81 -37.69 33.98
CA VAL A 117 7.38 -37.71 34.31
C VAL A 117 7.12 -38.42 35.66
N LEU A 118 8.18 -38.94 36.30
CA LEU A 118 8.16 -39.74 37.52
C LEU A 118 8.62 -38.98 38.79
N ASP A 119 9.34 -37.85 38.70
CA ASP A 119 9.92 -37.18 39.90
C ASP A 119 9.58 -35.70 40.06
N ALA A 120 8.87 -35.08 39.10
CA ALA A 120 8.37 -33.73 39.27
C ALA A 120 7.08 -33.80 40.12
N SER A 121 7.15 -33.39 41.39
CA SER A 121 5.97 -33.25 42.24
C SER A 121 4.90 -32.43 41.49
N GLU A 122 3.73 -33.04 41.24
CA GLU A 122 2.60 -32.44 40.48
C GLU A 122 2.31 -30.99 40.93
N SER A 123 2.50 -30.72 42.23
CA SER A 123 2.32 -29.42 42.87
C SER A 123 3.22 -28.28 42.35
N GLN A 124 4.47 -28.54 41.96
CA GLN A 124 5.34 -27.47 41.41
C GLN A 124 5.04 -27.18 39.94
N GLN A 125 4.63 -28.19 39.18
CA GLN A 125 4.23 -28.06 37.79
C GLN A 125 2.91 -27.28 37.69
N ASP A 126 1.96 -27.59 38.58
CA ASP A 126 0.65 -26.90 38.67
C ASP A 126 0.78 -25.44 39.12
N SER A 127 1.69 -25.15 40.07
CA SER A 127 1.95 -23.77 40.52
C SER A 127 2.57 -22.90 39.42
N LEU A 128 3.46 -23.47 38.60
CA LEU A 128 4.02 -22.77 37.43
C LEU A 128 2.97 -22.62 36.31
N ALA A 129 2.16 -23.67 36.12
CA ALA A 129 1.10 -23.69 35.13
C ALA A 129 -0.01 -22.67 35.44
N ALA A 130 -0.27 -22.35 36.70
CA ALA A 130 -1.22 -21.31 37.08
C ALA A 130 -0.75 -19.90 36.68
N LEU A 131 0.56 -19.65 36.61
CA LEU A 131 1.14 -18.32 36.30
C LEU A 131 1.38 -18.07 34.81
N LEU A 132 1.34 -19.13 33.99
CA LEU A 132 1.67 -19.08 32.56
C LEU A 132 0.39 -19.11 31.71
N SER A 133 0.34 -18.28 30.66
CA SER A 133 -0.66 -18.45 29.61
C SER A 133 -0.42 -19.76 28.84
N ASP A 134 -1.44 -20.32 28.21
CA ASP A 134 -1.30 -21.60 27.50
C ASP A 134 -0.30 -21.52 26.33
N ALA A 135 -0.22 -20.36 25.67
CA ALA A 135 0.82 -20.09 24.67
C ALA A 135 2.23 -20.11 25.27
N ALA A 136 2.39 -19.54 26.47
CA ALA A 136 3.66 -19.50 27.19
C ALA A 136 4.07 -20.91 27.67
N LYS A 137 3.12 -21.73 28.14
CA LYS A 137 3.35 -23.16 28.47
C LYS A 137 3.80 -23.97 27.26
N ALA A 138 3.09 -23.82 26.14
CA ALA A 138 3.43 -24.52 24.89
C ALA A 138 4.83 -24.13 24.41
N GLN A 139 5.18 -22.84 24.51
CA GLN A 139 6.51 -22.37 24.16
C GLN A 139 7.59 -22.95 25.08
N LEU A 140 7.39 -22.92 26.41
CA LEU A 140 8.33 -23.52 27.35
C LEU A 140 8.56 -25.01 27.05
N LYS A 141 7.50 -25.76 26.71
CA LYS A 141 7.60 -27.16 26.29
C LYS A 141 8.44 -27.32 25.01
N ARG A 142 8.20 -26.49 23.99
CA ARG A 142 8.98 -26.49 22.73
C ARG A 142 10.45 -26.19 22.99
N ASP A 143 10.75 -25.21 23.84
CA ASP A 143 12.12 -24.83 24.15
C ASP A 143 12.86 -25.92 24.93
N ARG A 144 12.21 -26.56 25.91
CA ARG A 144 12.77 -27.74 26.59
C ARG A 144 13.09 -28.87 25.60
N GLN A 145 12.15 -29.19 24.70
CA GLN A 145 12.37 -30.21 23.68
C GLN A 145 13.55 -29.88 22.77
N ARG A 146 13.61 -28.63 22.27
CA ARG A 146 14.69 -28.16 21.40
C ARG A 146 16.06 -28.24 22.10
N LEU A 147 16.17 -27.73 23.32
CA LEU A 147 17.43 -27.76 24.08
C LEU A 147 17.83 -29.20 24.42
N SER A 148 16.88 -30.08 24.73
CA SER A 148 17.17 -31.51 24.95
C SER A 148 17.72 -32.21 23.69
N GLN A 149 17.18 -31.90 22.51
CA GLN A 149 17.67 -32.43 21.24
C GLN A 149 19.06 -31.89 20.91
N LEU A 150 19.28 -30.59 21.11
CA LEU A 150 20.59 -29.96 20.91
C LEU A 150 21.65 -30.54 21.84
N SER A 151 21.31 -30.76 23.11
CA SER A 151 22.20 -31.39 24.10
C SER A 151 22.53 -32.84 23.71
N ARG A 152 21.55 -33.63 23.22
CA ARG A 152 21.82 -34.99 22.71
C ARG A 152 22.72 -34.97 21.48
N LEU A 153 22.50 -34.03 20.56
CA LEU A 153 23.34 -33.87 19.38
C LEU A 153 24.76 -33.45 19.78
N SER A 154 24.94 -32.46 20.67
CA SER A 154 26.28 -32.05 21.11
C SER A 154 27.03 -33.17 21.83
N GLN A 155 26.32 -33.96 22.65
CA GLN A 155 26.89 -35.15 23.28
C GLN A 155 27.32 -36.21 22.25
N SER A 156 26.58 -36.37 21.15
CA SER A 156 26.96 -37.29 20.08
C SER A 156 28.18 -36.83 19.26
N PHE A 157 28.50 -35.52 19.27
CA PHE A 157 29.60 -34.94 18.50
C PHE A 157 30.91 -34.72 19.27
N LEU A 158 30.98 -35.03 20.58
CA LEU A 158 32.17 -35.01 21.45
C LEU A 158 33.32 -34.08 21.01
N ILE A 159 33.07 -32.77 21.00
CA ILE A 159 34.14 -31.78 21.13
C ILE A 159 34.31 -31.55 22.63
N ARG A 160 35.40 -32.07 23.22
CA ARG A 160 35.79 -31.78 24.60
C ARG A 160 36.01 -30.27 24.75
N GLY A 161 35.06 -29.57 25.36
CA GLY A 161 35.22 -28.16 25.70
C GLY A 161 33.92 -27.49 26.13
N GLY A 162 33.62 -27.54 27.43
CA GLY A 162 32.64 -26.68 28.08
C GLY A 162 31.24 -27.29 28.29
N ASP A 163 31.09 -28.10 29.35
CA ASP A 163 29.79 -28.41 29.95
C ASP A 163 29.18 -27.14 30.59
N THR A 164 28.63 -26.24 29.79
CA THR A 164 27.55 -25.39 30.30
C THR A 164 26.25 -26.12 29.99
N PRO A 165 25.61 -26.79 30.97
CA PRO A 165 24.29 -27.36 30.74
C PRO A 165 23.38 -26.26 30.21
N GLN A 166 22.83 -26.45 29.00
CA GLN A 166 21.84 -25.53 28.47
C GLN A 166 20.66 -25.52 29.43
N GLN A 167 20.39 -24.40 30.10
CA GLN A 167 19.40 -24.30 31.17
C GLN A 167 18.41 -23.18 30.86
N ILE A 168 17.19 -23.32 31.36
CA ILE A 168 16.17 -22.28 31.28
C ILE A 168 16.09 -21.61 32.65
N TYR A 169 16.27 -20.29 32.67
CA TYR A 169 16.12 -19.48 33.88
C TYR A 169 14.68 -18.98 33.99
N LEU A 170 14.10 -19.06 35.18
CA LEU A 170 12.74 -18.57 35.45
C LEU A 170 12.77 -17.40 36.42
N PHE A 171 12.34 -16.22 35.98
CA PHE A 171 12.21 -15.04 36.82
C PHE A 171 10.73 -14.79 37.16
N LYS A 172 10.34 -15.02 38.42
CA LYS A 172 8.92 -15.00 38.83
C LYS A 172 8.35 -13.61 39.08
N GLY A 173 9.15 -12.72 39.69
CA GLY A 173 8.70 -11.41 40.16
C GLY A 173 8.57 -10.36 39.04
N PRO A 174 7.75 -9.32 39.22
CA PRO A 174 7.83 -8.11 38.41
C PRO A 174 9.16 -7.36 38.62
N VAL A 175 9.65 -6.70 37.58
CA VAL A 175 10.81 -5.79 37.67
C VAL A 175 10.36 -4.38 37.33
N VAL A 176 10.57 -3.45 38.24
CA VAL A 176 10.25 -2.03 38.10
C VAL A 176 11.55 -1.25 38.20
N ALA A 177 11.85 -0.42 37.21
CA ALA A 177 13.09 0.33 37.02
C ALA A 177 12.78 1.68 36.36
N LEU A 178 11.84 2.43 36.96
CA LEU A 178 11.44 3.74 36.43
C LEU A 178 12.58 4.74 36.62
N GLN A 179 13.01 5.41 35.54
CA GLN A 179 14.11 6.38 35.56
C GLN A 179 15.39 5.85 36.22
N THR A 180 15.62 4.54 36.15
CA THR A 180 16.83 3.90 36.66
C THR A 180 17.99 4.10 35.69
N ARG A 181 19.19 4.33 36.21
CA ARG A 181 20.41 4.42 35.41
C ARG A 181 21.25 3.16 35.57
N PHE A 182 21.43 2.42 34.48
CA PHE A 182 22.30 1.25 34.40
C PHE A 182 23.64 1.66 33.78
N GLN A 183 24.71 1.69 34.59
CA GLN A 183 26.06 2.04 34.14
C GLN A 183 26.83 0.85 33.55
N GLY A 184 26.48 -0.39 33.92
CA GLY A 184 27.01 -1.62 33.34
C GLY A 184 26.01 -2.35 32.44
N GLN A 185 26.41 -3.51 31.94
CA GLN A 185 25.60 -4.31 31.03
C GLN A 185 24.40 -4.92 31.77
N VAL A 186 23.25 -4.98 31.11
CA VAL A 186 22.07 -5.68 31.65
C VAL A 186 21.91 -6.99 30.91
N LEU A 187 22.13 -8.11 31.60
CA LEU A 187 22.06 -9.46 31.06
C LEU A 187 20.75 -10.13 31.49
N GLY A 188 20.02 -10.68 30.54
CA GLY A 188 18.75 -11.39 30.77
C GLY A 188 18.43 -12.38 29.66
N GLY A 189 19.45 -12.84 28.94
CA GLY A 189 19.30 -13.82 27.86
C GLY A 189 18.73 -15.14 28.37
N ASP A 190 18.09 -15.91 27.48
CA ASP A 190 17.55 -17.25 27.76
C ASP A 190 16.67 -17.37 29.03
N THR A 191 16.12 -16.24 29.50
CA THR A 191 15.34 -16.15 30.73
C THR A 191 13.86 -16.04 30.41
N PHE A 192 13.04 -16.74 31.19
CA PHE A 192 11.59 -16.69 31.15
C PHE A 192 11.08 -15.76 32.24
N PHE A 193 10.65 -14.56 31.85
CA PHE A 193 10.10 -13.54 32.75
C PHE A 193 8.59 -13.75 32.91
N LEU A 194 8.17 -14.12 34.12
CA LEU A 194 6.77 -14.29 34.51
C LEU A 194 6.11 -13.00 34.99
N GLY A 195 6.90 -12.06 35.49
CA GLY A 195 6.43 -10.75 35.93
C GLY A 195 6.48 -9.70 34.82
N ARG A 196 5.70 -8.62 35.00
CA ARG A 196 5.78 -7.42 34.15
C ARG A 196 7.15 -6.75 34.30
N ILE A 197 7.63 -6.11 33.23
CA ILE A 197 8.86 -5.31 33.25
C ILE A 197 8.50 -3.87 32.92
N LEU A 198 8.83 -2.96 33.82
CA LEU A 198 8.56 -1.52 33.71
C LEU A 198 9.88 -0.77 33.84
N ALA A 199 10.44 -0.26 32.75
CA ALA A 199 11.69 0.49 32.70
C ALA A 199 11.50 1.83 31.97
N GLN A 200 10.44 2.55 32.31
CA GLN A 200 10.10 3.82 31.68
C GLN A 200 11.11 4.90 32.05
N GLY A 201 11.66 5.61 31.07
CA GLY A 201 12.66 6.64 31.26
C GLY A 201 14.02 6.13 31.73
N ALA A 202 14.27 4.81 31.69
CA ALA A 202 15.54 4.24 32.13
C ALA A 202 16.68 4.58 31.16
N THR A 203 17.88 4.76 31.68
CA THR A 203 19.09 5.01 30.88
C THR A 203 20.00 3.79 30.95
N PHE A 204 20.43 3.29 29.79
CA PHE A 204 21.36 2.18 29.66
C PHE A 204 22.66 2.70 29.04
N ASP A 205 23.66 2.95 29.88
CA ASP A 205 24.98 3.46 29.45
C ASP A 205 25.75 2.35 28.68
N GLN A 206 25.47 1.08 28.98
CA GLN A 206 26.01 -0.11 28.31
C GLN A 206 24.90 -0.96 27.65
N GLY A 207 25.27 -2.07 27.03
CA GLY A 207 24.37 -2.91 26.25
C GLY A 207 23.32 -3.65 27.08
N LEU A 208 22.12 -3.84 26.50
CA LEU A 208 21.06 -4.69 27.03
C LEU A 208 21.02 -6.01 26.25
N TYR A 209 21.28 -7.13 26.91
CA TYR A 209 21.39 -8.46 26.29
C TYR A 209 20.27 -9.39 26.79
N VAL A 210 19.20 -9.46 26.02
CA VAL A 210 18.00 -10.28 26.30
C VAL A 210 17.69 -11.25 25.16
N SER A 211 18.74 -11.75 24.50
CA SER A 211 18.61 -12.72 23.41
C SER A 211 18.06 -14.04 23.94
N GLY A 212 17.05 -14.59 23.27
CA GLY A 212 16.33 -15.79 23.70
C GLY A 212 15.41 -15.59 24.91
N ALA A 213 15.26 -14.36 25.42
CA ALA A 213 14.36 -14.08 26.54
C ALA A 213 12.89 -14.24 26.15
N ARG A 214 12.05 -14.62 27.12
CA ARG A 214 10.61 -14.87 26.95
C ARG A 214 9.85 -14.06 27.97
N PHE A 215 9.03 -13.12 27.53
CA PHE A 215 8.27 -12.20 28.38
C PHE A 215 6.79 -12.56 28.35
N SER A 216 6.30 -13.15 29.43
CA SER A 216 4.89 -13.60 29.53
C SER A 216 3.91 -12.49 29.87
N GLN A 217 4.39 -11.39 30.43
CA GLN A 217 3.63 -10.21 30.83
C GLN A 217 4.09 -8.98 30.06
N PRO A 218 3.32 -7.86 30.08
CA PRO A 218 3.67 -6.65 29.35
C PRO A 218 5.06 -6.12 29.71
N VAL A 219 5.77 -5.64 28.68
CA VAL A 219 7.09 -5.00 28.80
C VAL A 219 6.95 -3.54 28.37
N THR A 220 7.21 -2.61 29.29
CA THR A 220 7.13 -1.17 29.04
C THR A 220 8.47 -0.52 29.31
N VAL A 221 9.12 -0.02 28.27
CA VAL A 221 10.45 0.61 28.29
C VAL A 221 10.38 1.96 27.55
N SER A 222 9.25 2.65 27.70
CA SER A 222 8.94 3.91 27.04
C SER A 222 9.88 5.03 27.51
N GLY A 223 10.33 5.88 26.61
CA GLY A 223 11.22 7.00 26.94
C GLY A 223 12.63 6.59 27.39
N ALA A 224 13.02 5.33 27.22
CA ALA A 224 14.35 4.87 27.61
C ALA A 224 15.44 5.33 26.63
N ASP A 225 16.63 5.62 27.14
CA ASP A 225 17.80 6.01 26.34
C ASP A 225 18.86 4.89 26.37
N PHE A 226 19.10 4.26 25.21
CA PHE A 226 20.07 3.19 25.03
C PHE A 226 21.32 3.74 24.35
N HIS A 227 22.41 3.87 25.09
CA HIS A 227 23.67 4.41 24.57
C HIS A 227 24.45 3.37 23.78
N GLN A 228 24.27 2.09 24.07
CA GLN A 228 24.87 0.96 23.37
C GLN A 228 23.82 0.06 22.72
N THR A 229 24.29 -1.00 22.05
CA THR A 229 23.43 -1.91 21.28
C THR A 229 22.52 -2.74 22.19
N VAL A 230 21.24 -2.83 21.80
CA VAL A 230 20.26 -3.75 22.41
C VAL A 230 20.21 -5.05 21.62
N GLN A 231 20.47 -6.18 22.27
CA GLN A 231 20.52 -7.52 21.67
C GLN A 231 19.36 -8.38 22.19
N ALA A 232 18.30 -8.48 21.39
CA ALA A 232 17.06 -9.21 21.70
C ALA A 232 16.72 -10.25 20.61
N LYS A 233 17.76 -10.93 20.10
CA LYS A 233 17.64 -11.96 19.07
C LYS A 233 16.78 -13.12 19.57
N ASN A 234 15.82 -13.59 18.76
CA ASN A 234 14.89 -14.67 19.10
C ASN A 234 14.09 -14.45 20.42
N ALA A 235 13.95 -13.20 20.88
CA ALA A 235 13.12 -12.90 22.05
C ALA A 235 11.63 -13.07 21.72
N ILE A 236 10.82 -13.49 22.69
CA ILE A 236 9.38 -13.71 22.50
C ILE A 236 8.60 -12.87 23.51
N PHE A 237 7.70 -12.04 23.01
CA PHE A 237 6.79 -11.20 23.80
C PHE A 237 5.35 -11.71 23.64
N PHE A 238 4.77 -12.25 24.72
CA PHE A 238 3.41 -12.81 24.69
C PHE A 238 2.32 -11.75 24.84
N GLN A 239 2.65 -10.64 25.49
CA GLN A 239 1.74 -9.54 25.85
C GLN A 239 2.24 -8.24 25.24
N PRO A 240 1.45 -7.14 25.28
CA PRO A 240 1.82 -5.90 24.62
C PRO A 240 3.16 -5.35 25.08
N THR A 241 3.94 -4.85 24.12
CA THR A 241 5.29 -4.32 24.34
C THR A 241 5.34 -2.85 23.93
N ARG A 242 5.92 -2.00 24.79
CA ARG A 242 6.03 -0.55 24.58
C ARG A 242 7.48 -0.10 24.66
N PHE A 243 7.96 0.50 23.59
CA PHE A 243 9.24 1.18 23.42
C PHE A 243 9.03 2.57 22.82
N ASP A 244 7.85 3.18 23.05
CA ASP A 244 7.52 4.50 22.52
C ASP A 244 8.38 5.59 23.16
N GLN A 245 8.75 6.61 22.38
CA GLN A 245 9.64 7.70 22.79
C GLN A 245 11.06 7.27 23.19
N SER A 246 11.48 6.04 22.90
CA SER A 246 12.80 5.54 23.26
C SER A 246 13.87 5.93 22.23
N GLN A 247 15.13 6.05 22.66
CA GLN A 247 16.27 6.42 21.81
C GLN A 247 17.26 5.25 21.72
N PHE A 248 17.60 4.84 20.50
CA PHE A 248 18.55 3.75 20.23
C PHE A 248 19.79 4.31 19.52
N ARG A 249 20.84 4.62 20.29
CA ARG A 249 21.99 5.38 19.78
C ARG A 249 22.94 4.58 18.89
N LYS A 250 23.26 3.34 19.30
CA LYS A 250 24.25 2.46 18.61
C LYS A 250 23.64 1.34 17.78
N GLY A 251 22.55 0.74 18.24
CA GLY A 251 21.82 -0.24 17.43
C GLY A 251 20.79 -1.07 18.19
N LEU A 252 19.99 -1.81 17.43
CA LEU A 252 18.93 -2.67 17.94
C LEU A 252 18.86 -3.94 17.10
N ASN A 253 18.93 -5.11 17.75
CA ASN A 253 18.85 -6.40 17.08
C ASN A 253 17.70 -7.24 17.64
N PHE A 254 16.60 -7.30 16.90
CA PHE A 254 15.45 -8.17 17.17
C PHE A 254 15.38 -9.33 16.17
N GLN A 255 16.49 -9.72 15.55
CA GLN A 255 16.47 -10.77 14.53
C GLN A 255 15.78 -12.04 15.04
N GLY A 256 14.75 -12.50 14.32
CA GLY A 256 13.99 -13.71 14.67
C GLY A 256 13.11 -13.60 15.92
N ALA A 257 12.90 -12.39 16.46
CA ALA A 257 11.99 -12.17 17.57
C ALA A 257 10.53 -12.43 17.18
N GLU A 258 9.67 -12.58 18.18
CA GLU A 258 8.23 -12.78 18.00
C GLU A 258 7.43 -11.90 18.95
N PHE A 259 6.51 -11.11 18.39
CA PHE A 259 5.56 -10.28 19.12
C PHE A 259 4.16 -10.87 18.93
N LYS A 260 3.64 -11.55 19.96
CA LYS A 260 2.32 -12.21 19.93
C LYS A 260 1.16 -11.22 20.07
N ALA A 261 1.41 -10.08 20.71
CA ALA A 261 0.48 -8.99 20.91
C ALA A 261 1.04 -7.69 20.31
N ASP A 262 0.34 -6.57 20.51
CA ASP A 262 0.70 -5.29 19.89
C ASP A 262 2.04 -4.76 20.40
N ALA A 263 2.83 -4.19 19.50
CA ALA A 263 4.14 -3.64 19.77
C ALA A 263 4.20 -2.17 19.32
N ASN A 264 4.52 -1.28 20.25
CA ASN A 264 4.53 0.16 20.01
C ASN A 264 5.94 0.73 20.15
N PHE A 265 6.45 1.28 19.05
CA PHE A 265 7.73 1.99 18.91
C PHE A 265 7.50 3.44 18.47
N SER A 266 6.29 3.97 18.65
CA SER A 266 5.95 5.31 18.16
C SER A 266 6.83 6.40 18.80
N ARG A 267 7.18 7.43 18.03
CA ARG A 267 8.02 8.56 18.48
C ARG A 267 9.44 8.17 18.92
N SER A 268 9.92 6.99 18.53
CA SER A 268 11.27 6.52 18.86
C SER A 268 12.29 6.93 17.82
N GLN A 269 13.53 7.09 18.26
CA GLN A 269 14.65 7.52 17.42
C GLN A 269 15.66 6.40 17.26
N PHE A 270 16.02 6.14 16.00
CA PHE A 270 16.90 5.05 15.60
C PHE A 270 18.11 5.63 14.86
N THR A 271 19.22 5.87 15.57
CA THR A 271 20.45 6.40 14.95
C THR A 271 21.46 5.31 14.61
N GLY A 272 21.41 4.22 15.37
CA GLY A 272 22.29 3.06 15.20
C GLY A 272 21.88 2.10 14.08
N SER A 273 22.65 1.02 13.89
CA SER A 273 22.27 -0.06 12.96
C SER A 273 21.14 -0.91 13.53
N LEU A 274 20.10 -1.19 12.74
CA LEU A 274 18.95 -2.00 13.16
C LEU A 274 18.85 -3.29 12.36
N ASN A 275 18.77 -4.41 13.06
CA ASN A 275 18.43 -5.69 12.45
C ASN A 275 17.08 -6.17 12.98
N LEU A 276 16.03 -5.88 12.21
CA LEU A 276 14.67 -6.32 12.47
C LEU A 276 14.27 -7.49 11.55
N SER A 277 15.23 -8.28 11.09
CA SER A 277 14.98 -9.35 10.11
C SER A 277 14.28 -10.56 10.73
N ARG A 278 13.40 -11.21 9.95
CA ARG A 278 12.71 -12.46 10.30
C ARG A 278 11.82 -12.39 11.55
N ILE A 279 11.33 -11.20 11.91
CA ILE A 279 10.41 -11.04 13.04
C ILE A 279 9.01 -11.54 12.66
N GLN A 280 8.33 -12.14 13.62
CA GLN A 280 6.92 -12.52 13.54
C GLN A 280 6.08 -11.51 14.36
N TRP A 281 5.32 -10.66 13.68
CA TRP A 281 4.40 -9.69 14.28
C TRP A 281 2.97 -10.24 14.19
N GLN A 282 2.49 -10.86 15.27
CA GLN A 282 1.11 -11.37 15.34
C GLN A 282 0.11 -10.29 15.75
N GLY A 283 0.57 -9.32 16.55
CA GLY A 283 -0.16 -8.10 16.87
C GLY A 283 0.14 -6.96 15.89
N THR A 284 -0.48 -5.80 16.12
CA THR A 284 -0.20 -4.57 15.38
C THR A 284 1.19 -4.05 15.73
N ALA A 285 1.96 -3.62 14.73
CA ALA A 285 3.26 -2.98 14.90
C ALA A 285 3.15 -1.48 14.59
N ASP A 286 3.40 -0.64 15.58
CA ASP A 286 3.29 0.82 15.46
C ASP A 286 4.67 1.48 15.52
N PHE A 287 5.10 2.04 14.39
CA PHE A 287 6.30 2.85 14.19
C PHE A 287 5.92 4.28 13.75
N ALA A 288 4.77 4.80 14.18
CA ALA A 288 4.38 6.16 13.84
C ALA A 288 5.35 7.21 14.43
N ARG A 289 5.67 8.26 13.66
CA ARG A 289 6.54 9.38 14.07
C ARG A 289 7.94 8.97 14.50
N THR A 290 8.48 7.89 13.93
CA THR A 290 9.86 7.45 14.21
C THR A 290 10.85 8.10 13.25
N ASP A 291 12.06 8.37 13.74
CA ASP A 291 13.16 8.89 12.92
C ASP A 291 14.25 7.83 12.73
N TRP A 292 14.54 7.46 11.48
CA TRP A 292 15.51 6.44 11.10
C TRP A 292 16.69 7.09 10.39
N HIS A 293 17.85 7.13 11.05
CA HIS A 293 19.07 7.71 10.46
C HIS A 293 19.97 6.67 9.80
N ASN A 294 19.61 5.39 9.91
CA ASN A 294 20.33 4.26 9.34
C ASN A 294 19.33 3.26 8.73
N THR A 295 19.82 2.30 7.96
CA THR A 295 18.99 1.37 7.19
C THR A 295 18.03 0.58 8.09
N ALA A 296 16.75 0.58 7.71
CA ALA A 296 15.70 -0.15 8.41
C ALA A 296 15.51 -1.54 7.78
N PHE A 297 16.10 -2.57 8.38
CA PHE A 297 16.08 -3.94 7.85
C PHE A 297 14.88 -4.76 8.35
N PHE A 298 13.80 -4.83 7.57
CA PHE A 298 12.63 -5.70 7.79
C PHE A 298 12.62 -6.94 6.87
N LEU A 299 13.79 -7.44 6.49
CA LEU A 299 13.94 -8.60 5.62
C LEU A 299 13.19 -9.84 6.15
N ARG A 300 12.34 -10.46 5.32
CA ARG A 300 11.58 -11.69 5.65
C ARG A 300 10.69 -11.58 6.89
N ASN A 301 10.17 -10.40 7.18
CA ASN A 301 9.22 -10.22 8.28
C ASN A 301 7.85 -10.81 7.92
N TYR A 302 7.12 -11.26 8.93
CA TYR A 302 5.71 -11.62 8.79
C TYR A 302 4.88 -10.70 9.67
N PHE A 303 3.99 -9.92 9.05
CA PHE A 303 3.02 -9.06 9.72
C PHE A 303 1.64 -9.68 9.57
N ALA A 304 1.07 -10.24 10.65
CA ALA A 304 -0.27 -10.81 10.63
C ALA A 304 -1.36 -9.72 10.57
N LYS A 305 -1.12 -8.59 11.25
CA LYS A 305 -1.98 -7.40 11.30
C LYS A 305 -1.32 -6.19 10.65
N ALA A 306 -2.03 -5.06 10.65
CA ALA A 306 -1.55 -3.80 10.10
C ALA A 306 -0.25 -3.32 10.76
N VAL A 307 0.59 -2.65 9.97
CA VAL A 307 1.80 -1.97 10.41
C VAL A 307 1.73 -0.48 10.06
N PHE A 308 2.09 0.36 11.02
CA PHE A 308 1.98 1.82 10.90
C PHE A 308 3.35 2.46 10.90
N PHE A 309 3.67 3.22 9.86
CA PHE A 309 4.83 4.11 9.76
C PHE A 309 4.37 5.57 9.61
N THR A 310 3.16 5.91 10.03
CA THR A 310 2.57 7.22 9.78
C THR A 310 3.46 8.34 10.33
N GLU A 311 3.74 9.35 9.51
CA GLU A 311 4.60 10.50 9.87
C GLU A 311 6.04 10.10 10.26
N SER A 312 6.54 8.94 9.83
CA SER A 312 7.94 8.56 10.07
C SER A 312 8.90 9.15 9.02
N ARG A 313 10.15 9.36 9.41
CA ARG A 313 11.22 9.84 8.52
C ARG A 313 12.31 8.78 8.37
N PHE A 314 12.68 8.47 7.13
CA PHE A 314 13.78 7.57 6.80
C PHE A 314 14.87 8.34 6.06
N ASP A 315 15.97 8.68 6.72
CA ASP A 315 17.14 9.30 6.07
C ASP A 315 18.04 8.28 5.36
N ALA A 316 17.79 6.99 5.57
CA ALA A 316 18.52 5.85 5.01
C ALA A 316 17.53 4.77 4.52
N PRO A 317 17.99 3.74 3.78
CA PRO A 317 17.07 2.87 3.04
C PRO A 317 16.10 2.06 3.92
N LEU A 318 14.88 1.89 3.43
CA LEU A 318 13.85 1.03 4.03
C LEU A 318 13.77 -0.30 3.28
N ILE A 319 14.19 -1.39 3.92
CA ILE A 319 14.28 -2.72 3.28
C ILE A 319 13.18 -3.63 3.81
N LEU A 320 12.15 -3.85 2.98
CA LEU A 320 10.98 -4.70 3.23
C LEU A 320 10.99 -5.96 2.35
N ARG A 321 12.15 -6.35 1.84
CA ARG A 321 12.30 -7.52 0.96
C ARG A 321 11.74 -8.80 1.59
N GLN A 322 11.02 -9.58 0.80
CA GLN A 322 10.42 -10.86 1.20
C GLN A 322 9.52 -10.75 2.44
N ALA A 323 9.10 -9.53 2.82
CA ALA A 323 8.14 -9.33 3.89
C ALA A 323 6.76 -9.83 3.44
N ARG A 324 5.96 -10.28 4.40
CA ARG A 324 4.60 -10.78 4.17
C ARG A 324 3.64 -9.95 5.00
N PHE A 325 2.65 -9.34 4.35
CA PHE A 325 1.68 -8.46 5.00
C PHE A 325 0.30 -9.13 4.98
N GLY A 326 -0.31 -9.36 6.15
CA GLY A 326 -1.67 -9.92 6.27
C GLY A 326 -2.77 -8.86 6.12
N GLU A 327 -2.43 -7.62 6.47
CA GLU A 327 -3.30 -6.44 6.53
C GLU A 327 -2.56 -5.21 5.95
N PRO A 328 -3.22 -4.05 5.81
CA PRO A 328 -2.62 -2.87 5.19
C PRO A 328 -1.37 -2.32 5.91
N VAL A 329 -0.43 -1.82 5.12
CA VAL A 329 0.77 -1.07 5.55
C VAL A 329 0.47 0.42 5.42
N ASN A 330 0.68 1.19 6.47
CA ASN A 330 0.38 2.62 6.46
C ASN A 330 1.66 3.47 6.40
N LEU A 331 1.96 4.01 5.22
CA LEU A 331 3.08 4.93 4.95
C LEU A 331 2.59 6.38 4.80
N ARG A 332 1.48 6.74 5.45
CA ARG A 332 0.92 8.09 5.33
C ARG A 332 1.89 9.15 5.87
N ASN A 333 2.10 10.22 5.10
CA ASN A 333 3.00 11.33 5.47
C ASN A 333 4.43 10.89 5.81
N VAL A 334 4.89 9.78 5.23
CA VAL A 334 6.27 9.32 5.39
C VAL A 334 7.21 10.16 4.53
N ILE A 335 8.38 10.47 5.06
CA ILE A 335 9.46 11.13 4.30
C ILE A 335 10.52 10.07 4.02
N LEU A 336 10.74 9.76 2.74
CA LEU A 336 11.83 8.90 2.29
C LEU A 336 12.98 9.78 1.76
N GLY A 337 14.09 9.78 2.49
CA GLY A 337 15.36 10.39 2.08
C GLY A 337 16.21 9.47 1.20
N ASP A 338 15.94 8.16 1.19
CA ASP A 338 16.71 7.14 0.46
C ASP A 338 15.79 6.01 -0.03
N ASP A 339 16.36 5.00 -0.69
CA ASP A 339 15.69 3.90 -1.37
C ASP A 339 14.72 3.11 -0.47
N MET A 340 13.60 2.68 -1.06
CA MET A 340 12.64 1.74 -0.45
C MET A 340 12.60 0.45 -1.28
N ASP A 341 12.94 -0.68 -0.67
CA ASP A 341 12.99 -1.98 -1.33
C ASP A 341 11.90 -2.94 -0.84
N LEU A 342 10.92 -3.19 -1.71
CA LEU A 342 9.80 -4.12 -1.55
C LEU A 342 9.99 -5.41 -2.37
N GLY A 343 11.22 -5.76 -2.74
CA GLY A 343 11.55 -6.92 -3.55
C GLY A 343 11.01 -8.23 -2.99
N ASP A 344 10.21 -8.94 -3.77
CA ASP A 344 9.55 -10.20 -3.41
C ASP A 344 8.64 -10.11 -2.16
N ALA A 345 8.18 -8.91 -1.81
CA ALA A 345 7.17 -8.75 -0.77
C ALA A 345 5.87 -9.43 -1.19
N LEU A 346 5.25 -10.17 -0.26
CA LEU A 346 3.96 -10.81 -0.46
C LEU A 346 2.88 -9.94 0.15
N ILE A 347 2.10 -9.32 -0.73
CA ILE A 347 0.92 -8.54 -0.41
C ILE A 347 -0.26 -9.37 -0.95
N PRO A 348 -1.21 -9.82 -0.13
CA PRO A 348 -2.44 -10.43 -0.59
C PRO A 348 -3.43 -9.36 -1.10
N PRO A 349 -4.45 -9.70 -1.91
CA PRO A 349 -5.40 -8.73 -2.46
C PRO A 349 -6.18 -7.91 -1.42
N GLN A 350 -6.30 -8.43 -0.19
CA GLN A 350 -6.94 -7.73 0.94
C GLN A 350 -6.03 -6.68 1.61
N ALA A 351 -4.72 -6.74 1.36
CA ALA A 351 -3.75 -5.81 1.90
C ALA A 351 -3.34 -4.81 0.81
N TYR A 352 -3.00 -3.60 1.25
CA TYR A 352 -2.49 -2.54 0.40
C TYR A 352 -1.52 -1.68 1.20
N ILE A 353 -0.71 -0.89 0.51
CA ILE A 353 0.21 0.07 1.09
C ILE A 353 -0.41 1.45 0.89
N ASN A 354 -0.86 2.06 1.98
CA ASN A 354 -1.36 3.43 1.97
C ASN A 354 -0.17 4.39 1.90
N VAL A 355 -0.03 5.08 0.76
CA VAL A 355 1.08 6.02 0.51
C VAL A 355 0.64 7.47 0.53
N ALA A 356 -0.55 7.78 1.06
CA ALA A 356 -1.09 9.14 1.05
C ALA A 356 -0.13 10.15 1.74
N GLY A 357 0.23 11.23 1.04
CA GLY A 357 1.15 12.24 1.56
C GLY A 357 2.61 11.76 1.68
N LEU A 358 2.99 10.62 1.10
CA LEU A 358 4.39 10.19 1.02
C LEU A 358 5.23 11.25 0.27
N GLU A 359 6.38 11.61 0.83
CA GLU A 359 7.32 12.57 0.26
C GLU A 359 8.65 11.88 -0.05
N PHE A 360 9.15 12.05 -1.28
CA PHE A 360 10.46 11.55 -1.71
C PHE A 360 10.97 12.33 -2.92
N SER A 361 12.30 12.31 -3.11
CA SER A 361 12.93 12.90 -4.29
C SER A 361 13.08 11.86 -5.40
N VAL A 362 12.53 12.14 -6.58
CA VAL A 362 12.59 11.21 -7.73
C VAL A 362 14.02 10.95 -8.20
N GLU A 363 14.93 11.91 -8.01
CA GLU A 363 16.32 11.82 -8.46
C GLU A 363 17.21 11.00 -7.52
N GLN A 364 16.88 10.97 -6.23
CA GLN A 364 17.70 10.38 -5.18
C GLN A 364 17.12 9.05 -4.68
N THR A 365 15.80 8.94 -4.61
CA THR A 365 15.11 7.79 -4.02
C THR A 365 14.60 6.84 -5.10
N LYS A 366 14.91 5.55 -4.99
CA LYS A 366 14.36 4.49 -5.83
C LYS A 366 13.40 3.64 -5.04
N ILE A 367 12.20 3.42 -5.60
CA ILE A 367 11.22 2.49 -5.05
C ILE A 367 11.31 1.18 -5.82
N LEU A 368 11.98 0.20 -5.22
CA LEU A 368 12.28 -1.07 -5.83
C LEU A 368 11.26 -2.14 -5.45
N GLY A 369 11.02 -3.07 -6.38
CA GLY A 369 10.67 -4.43 -6.03
C GLY A 369 10.18 -5.21 -7.24
N THR A 370 9.32 -6.21 -7.06
CA THR A 370 8.95 -7.14 -8.14
C THR A 370 8.13 -6.44 -9.23
N PRO A 371 8.65 -6.32 -10.47
CA PRO A 371 7.96 -5.58 -11.55
C PRO A 371 6.57 -6.15 -11.85
N GLY A 372 5.61 -5.26 -12.04
CA GLY A 372 4.19 -5.56 -12.29
C GLY A 372 3.42 -6.00 -11.04
N LYS A 373 4.04 -6.06 -9.87
CA LYS A 373 3.41 -6.52 -8.62
C LYS A 373 3.31 -5.46 -7.51
N ILE A 374 3.89 -4.28 -7.66
CA ILE A 374 3.95 -3.32 -6.54
C ILE A 374 3.02 -2.14 -6.78
N GLY A 375 2.88 -1.72 -8.04
CA GLY A 375 1.99 -0.61 -8.41
C GLY A 375 0.55 -0.85 -7.96
N TRP A 376 0.07 -2.09 -7.99
CA TRP A 376 -1.29 -2.46 -7.55
C TRP A 376 -1.46 -2.43 -6.03
N ALA A 377 -0.37 -2.59 -5.28
CA ALA A 377 -0.43 -2.54 -3.82
C ALA A 377 -0.54 -1.10 -3.31
N PHE A 378 -0.08 -0.10 -4.06
CA PHE A 378 -0.13 1.29 -3.65
C PHE A 378 -1.54 1.86 -3.73
N SER A 379 -2.01 2.41 -2.62
CA SER A 379 -3.35 2.99 -2.49
C SER A 379 -3.26 4.44 -2.00
N VAL A 380 -4.07 5.28 -2.62
CA VAL A 380 -4.24 6.69 -2.27
C VAL A 380 -5.75 6.97 -2.21
N PRO A 381 -6.26 7.58 -1.11
CA PRO A 381 -7.71 7.75 -0.91
C PRO A 381 -8.32 8.84 -1.82
N GLN A 382 -7.56 9.87 -2.15
CA GLN A 382 -8.03 11.01 -2.94
C GLN A 382 -6.89 11.66 -3.75
N LEU A 383 -7.24 12.26 -4.88
CA LEU A 383 -6.28 12.96 -5.73
C LEU A 383 -5.76 14.25 -5.08
N THR A 384 -6.65 15.03 -4.45
CA THR A 384 -6.31 16.30 -3.79
C THR A 384 -5.25 16.08 -2.71
N GLY A 385 -4.14 16.81 -2.81
CA GLY A 385 -2.97 16.67 -1.93
C GLY A 385 -1.99 15.56 -2.33
N ASN A 386 -2.33 14.69 -3.29
CA ASN A 386 -1.48 13.56 -3.72
C ASN A 386 -1.08 13.63 -5.21
N GLU A 387 -1.35 14.72 -5.91
CA GLU A 387 -1.05 14.87 -7.35
C GLU A 387 0.45 14.79 -7.64
N THR A 388 1.25 15.52 -6.85
CA THR A 388 2.71 15.50 -6.96
C THR A 388 3.27 14.12 -6.62
N LEU A 389 2.75 13.48 -5.57
CA LEU A 389 3.11 12.11 -5.18
C LEU A 389 2.88 11.13 -6.33
N LEU A 390 1.66 11.08 -6.88
CA LEU A 390 1.31 10.13 -7.95
C LEU A 390 2.16 10.36 -9.20
N ARG A 391 2.42 11.62 -9.55
CA ARG A 391 3.33 11.97 -10.66
C ARG A 391 4.77 11.53 -10.38
N ASN A 392 5.25 11.71 -9.15
CA ASN A 392 6.60 11.29 -8.76
C ASN A 392 6.73 9.76 -8.75
N LEU A 393 5.71 9.04 -8.27
CA LEU A 393 5.64 7.57 -8.32
C LEU A 393 5.67 7.05 -9.76
N GLU A 394 4.85 7.63 -10.65
CA GLU A 394 4.89 7.24 -12.07
C GLU A 394 6.28 7.46 -12.67
N ARG A 395 6.90 8.63 -12.44
CA ARG A 395 8.24 8.94 -12.94
C ARG A 395 9.29 7.96 -12.42
N ASN A 396 9.25 7.68 -11.11
CA ASN A 396 10.18 6.75 -10.47
C ASN A 396 10.08 5.35 -11.10
N PHE A 397 8.87 4.80 -11.22
CA PHE A 397 8.69 3.49 -11.85
C PHE A 397 9.05 3.46 -13.34
N ARG A 398 8.82 4.55 -14.09
CA ARG A 398 9.27 4.61 -15.49
C ARG A 398 10.80 4.66 -15.61
N GLN A 399 11.49 5.38 -14.73
CA GLN A 399 12.96 5.42 -14.68
C GLN A 399 13.58 4.06 -14.31
N LEU A 400 12.88 3.28 -13.48
CA LEU A 400 13.26 1.93 -13.09
C LEU A 400 12.82 0.84 -14.09
N GLU A 401 12.30 1.23 -15.26
CA GLU A 401 11.76 0.32 -16.28
C GLU A 401 10.62 -0.60 -15.78
N GLN A 402 10.00 -0.26 -14.64
CA GLN A 402 8.83 -0.93 -14.08
C GLN A 402 7.54 -0.41 -14.74
N ILE A 403 7.41 -0.64 -16.05
CA ILE A 403 6.36 -0.06 -16.90
C ILE A 403 4.95 -0.45 -16.43
N GLY A 404 4.75 -1.71 -16.01
CA GLY A 404 3.47 -2.18 -15.50
C GLY A 404 3.00 -1.44 -14.26
N ASP A 405 3.91 -1.20 -13.31
CA ASP A 405 3.61 -0.48 -12.06
C ASP A 405 3.35 1.01 -12.35
N ALA A 406 4.18 1.63 -13.19
CA ALA A 406 3.97 3.02 -13.63
C ALA A 406 2.59 3.22 -14.29
N ASN A 407 2.19 2.27 -15.15
CA ASN A 407 0.91 2.30 -15.81
C ASN A 407 -0.25 2.13 -14.81
N HIS A 408 -0.10 1.28 -13.80
CA HIS A 408 -1.11 1.16 -12.73
C HIS A 408 -1.27 2.46 -11.92
N ILE A 409 -0.17 3.14 -11.58
CA ILE A 409 -0.22 4.44 -10.89
C ILE A 409 -0.89 5.50 -11.76
N ALA A 410 -0.55 5.57 -13.05
CA ALA A 410 -1.20 6.48 -13.99
C ALA A 410 -2.71 6.21 -14.12
N TYR A 411 -3.09 4.94 -14.23
CA TYR A 411 -4.49 4.51 -14.25
C TYR A 411 -5.23 4.95 -12.98
N THR A 412 -4.64 4.68 -11.81
CA THR A 412 -5.21 5.06 -10.50
C THR A 412 -5.39 6.57 -10.39
N THR A 413 -4.43 7.36 -10.90
CA THR A 413 -4.49 8.82 -10.93
C THR A 413 -5.71 9.31 -11.71
N GLU A 414 -5.92 8.77 -12.92
CA GLU A 414 -7.08 9.16 -13.75
C GLU A 414 -8.41 8.67 -13.18
N ARG A 415 -8.44 7.48 -12.54
CA ARG A 415 -9.63 6.99 -11.85
C ARG A 415 -10.03 7.90 -10.68
N LEU A 416 -9.04 8.36 -9.89
CA LEU A 416 -9.29 9.33 -8.82
C LEU A 416 -9.73 10.69 -9.38
N ARG A 417 -9.18 11.12 -10.52
CA ARG A 417 -9.61 12.33 -11.23
C ARG A 417 -11.05 12.24 -11.72
N LEU A 418 -11.45 11.09 -12.28
CA LEU A 418 -12.84 10.85 -12.67
C LEU A 418 -13.78 10.93 -11.48
N LYS A 419 -13.40 10.34 -10.33
CA LYS A 419 -14.19 10.42 -9.10
C LYS A 419 -14.35 11.87 -8.61
N ASP A 420 -13.28 12.66 -8.63
CA ASP A 420 -13.32 14.08 -8.28
C ASP A 420 -14.20 14.90 -9.25
N TRP A 421 -14.05 14.70 -10.56
CA TRP A 421 -14.88 15.38 -11.56
C TRP A 421 -16.35 14.98 -11.49
N HIS A 422 -16.64 13.70 -11.26
CA HIS A 422 -18.00 13.22 -11.03
C HIS A 422 -18.63 13.91 -9.82
N ARG A 423 -17.88 14.01 -8.72
CA ARG A 423 -18.29 14.75 -7.52
C ARG A 423 -18.53 16.23 -7.80
N GLN A 424 -17.71 16.88 -8.62
CA GLN A 424 -17.90 18.28 -8.99
C GLN A 424 -19.11 18.50 -9.92
N LEU A 425 -19.47 17.52 -10.75
CA LEU A 425 -20.61 17.61 -11.67
C LEU A 425 -21.95 17.37 -10.99
N LEU A 426 -22.04 16.36 -10.12
CA LEU A 426 -23.30 15.93 -9.48
C LEU A 426 -23.42 16.31 -8.01
N GLY A 427 -22.31 16.65 -7.35
CA GLY A 427 -22.29 16.97 -5.93
C GLY A 427 -22.83 18.36 -5.60
N VAL A 428 -22.89 18.62 -4.29
CA VAL A 428 -23.36 19.89 -3.72
C VAL A 428 -22.18 20.79 -3.42
N ASN A 429 -22.21 22.03 -3.96
CA ASN A 429 -21.16 23.01 -3.73
C ASN A 429 -21.35 23.72 -2.38
N LEU A 430 -20.43 23.51 -1.44
CA LEU A 430 -20.48 24.06 -0.08
C LEU A 430 -20.56 25.60 -0.07
N ASN A 431 -19.88 26.27 -1.00
CA ASN A 431 -19.82 27.73 -1.02
C ASN A 431 -21.10 28.38 -1.59
N THR A 432 -21.91 27.66 -2.36
CA THR A 432 -23.08 28.23 -3.06
C THR A 432 -24.41 27.53 -2.78
N ALA A 433 -24.41 26.36 -2.13
CA ALA A 433 -25.62 25.57 -1.90
C ALA A 433 -26.59 26.22 -0.89
N SER A 434 -27.89 25.95 -1.03
CA SER A 434 -28.90 26.28 -0.01
C SER A 434 -28.82 25.32 1.18
N VAL A 435 -29.41 25.72 2.32
CA VAL A 435 -29.54 24.85 3.50
C VAL A 435 -30.25 23.53 3.13
N THR A 436 -31.31 23.60 2.32
CA THR A 436 -32.05 22.42 1.83
C THR A 436 -31.18 21.47 1.01
N ALA A 437 -30.30 21.99 0.16
CA ALA A 437 -29.39 21.17 -0.64
C ALA A 437 -28.32 20.49 0.23
N LEU A 438 -27.84 21.16 1.28
CA LEU A 438 -26.91 20.58 2.25
C LEU A 438 -27.58 19.47 3.10
N VAL A 439 -28.82 19.67 3.51
CA VAL A 439 -29.59 18.62 4.22
C VAL A 439 -29.79 17.40 3.33
N ASN A 440 -30.14 17.59 2.04
CA ASN A 440 -30.26 16.50 1.08
C ASN A 440 -28.94 15.77 0.80
N ALA A 441 -27.79 16.46 0.94
CA ALA A 441 -26.47 15.83 0.84
C ALA A 441 -26.12 14.97 2.06
N GLY A 442 -26.86 15.10 3.18
CA GLY A 442 -26.73 14.26 4.36
C GLY A 442 -26.36 14.99 5.65
N PHE A 443 -26.25 16.32 5.64
CA PHE A 443 -26.07 17.13 6.86
C PHE A 443 -27.36 17.21 7.67
N THR A 444 -27.25 17.39 8.99
CA THR A 444 -28.39 17.81 9.81
C THR A 444 -28.70 19.29 9.57
N GLU A 445 -29.90 19.75 9.93
CA GLU A 445 -30.30 21.15 9.73
C GLU A 445 -29.39 22.13 10.49
N ALA A 446 -29.01 21.78 11.73
CA ALA A 446 -28.05 22.56 12.53
C ALA A 446 -26.66 22.64 11.86
N GLN A 447 -26.14 21.50 11.36
CA GLN A 447 -24.86 21.46 10.65
C GLN A 447 -24.91 22.28 9.36
N ALA A 448 -26.00 22.16 8.59
CA ALA A 448 -26.18 22.91 7.35
C ALA A 448 -26.20 24.42 7.61
N GLN A 449 -26.86 24.88 8.68
CA GLN A 449 -26.84 26.29 9.09
C GLN A 449 -25.43 26.74 9.52
N ALA A 450 -24.72 25.94 10.30
CA ALA A 450 -23.34 26.23 10.72
C ALA A 450 -22.38 26.36 9.52
N VAL A 451 -22.50 25.48 8.51
CA VAL A 451 -21.73 25.55 7.26
C VAL A 451 -22.03 26.86 6.50
N VAL A 452 -23.30 27.29 6.46
CA VAL A 452 -23.71 28.55 5.81
C VAL A 452 -23.19 29.78 6.57
N GLN A 453 -23.17 29.74 7.91
CA GLN A 453 -22.58 30.81 8.72
C GLN A 453 -21.06 30.89 8.52
N GLN A 454 -20.37 29.75 8.55
CA GLN A 454 -18.92 29.69 8.37
C GLN A 454 -18.48 30.26 7.02
N ARG A 455 -19.17 29.90 5.93
CA ARG A 455 -18.80 30.39 4.59
C ARG A 455 -19.02 31.88 4.39
N GLN A 456 -19.86 32.53 5.21
CA GLN A 456 -20.03 33.99 5.19
C GLN A 456 -18.80 34.70 5.79
N GLN A 457 -18.12 34.05 6.75
CA GLN A 457 -16.87 34.56 7.32
C GLN A 457 -15.67 34.23 6.43
N GLN A 458 -15.56 32.97 6.00
CA GLN A 458 -14.47 32.50 5.13
C GLN A 458 -14.95 31.40 4.19
N THR A 459 -14.80 31.60 2.88
CA THR A 459 -15.14 30.58 1.89
C THR A 459 -14.28 29.33 2.04
N PHE A 460 -14.86 28.14 1.89
CA PHE A 460 -14.11 26.90 1.93
C PHE A 460 -13.20 26.79 0.70
N ILE A 461 -11.92 26.52 0.92
CA ILE A 461 -10.94 26.23 -0.15
C ILE A 461 -11.04 24.76 -0.57
N GLY A 462 -11.33 23.88 0.38
CA GLY A 462 -11.45 22.44 0.18
C GLY A 462 -12.48 21.82 1.11
N VAL A 463 -12.79 20.55 0.87
CA VAL A 463 -13.81 19.79 1.61
C VAL A 463 -13.40 19.54 3.07
N ASP A 464 -12.09 19.49 3.35
CA ASP A 464 -11.56 19.24 4.70
C ASP A 464 -11.84 20.40 5.68
N GLY A 465 -12.09 21.62 5.17
CA GLY A 465 -12.44 22.77 6.00
C GLY A 465 -13.75 22.62 6.76
N ILE A 466 -14.59 21.64 6.41
CA ILE A 466 -15.84 21.33 7.11
C ILE A 466 -15.57 20.77 8.51
N LEU A 467 -14.43 20.10 8.73
CA LEU A 467 -14.06 19.59 10.06
C LEU A 467 -13.83 20.71 11.10
N ASN A 468 -13.66 21.95 10.65
CA ASN A 468 -13.55 23.12 11.52
C ASN A 468 -14.92 23.74 11.87
N VAL A 469 -16.02 23.24 11.30
CA VAL A 469 -17.37 23.74 11.56
C VAL A 469 -17.91 23.11 12.84
N GLU A 470 -18.45 23.94 13.73
CA GLU A 470 -19.05 23.47 14.98
C GLU A 470 -20.16 22.44 14.73
N GLY A 471 -20.08 21.30 15.42
CA GLY A 471 -21.06 20.22 15.31
C GLY A 471 -20.87 19.25 14.15
N VAL A 472 -19.83 19.40 13.31
CA VAL A 472 -19.46 18.39 12.31
C VAL A 472 -18.33 17.53 12.85
N ASP A 473 -18.64 16.28 13.18
CA ASP A 473 -17.67 15.27 13.57
C ASP A 473 -17.13 14.49 12.35
N LEU A 474 -16.11 13.66 12.58
CA LEU A 474 -15.52 12.83 11.53
C LEU A 474 -16.56 11.88 10.89
N ALA A 475 -17.53 11.40 11.66
CA ALA A 475 -18.59 10.52 11.17
C ALA A 475 -19.51 11.25 10.17
N ALA A 476 -19.95 12.47 10.51
CA ALA A 476 -20.73 13.32 9.62
C ALA A 476 -19.94 13.69 8.36
N TYR A 477 -18.65 14.02 8.49
CA TYR A 477 -17.78 14.27 7.33
C TYR A 477 -17.70 13.05 6.41
N LEU A 478 -17.45 11.85 6.95
CA LEU A 478 -17.33 10.63 6.15
C LEU A 478 -18.62 10.30 5.39
N LYS A 479 -19.78 10.60 5.97
CA LYS A 479 -21.09 10.40 5.34
C LYS A 479 -21.28 11.30 4.11
N VAL A 480 -20.82 12.55 4.20
CA VAL A 480 -21.15 13.59 3.19
C VAL A 480 -20.00 13.86 2.21
N ARG A 481 -18.75 13.47 2.54
CA ARG A 481 -17.52 13.71 1.77
C ARG A 481 -17.62 13.37 0.29
N ASP A 482 -18.29 12.27 -0.06
CA ASP A 482 -18.40 11.82 -1.45
C ASP A 482 -19.43 12.60 -2.29
N HIS A 483 -20.26 13.42 -1.64
CA HIS A 483 -21.36 14.18 -2.26
C HIS A 483 -21.12 15.69 -2.31
N ILE A 484 -19.99 16.18 -1.79
CA ILE A 484 -19.74 17.63 -1.61
C ILE A 484 -18.42 18.08 -2.23
N PHE A 485 -18.38 19.32 -2.69
CA PHE A 485 -17.17 19.98 -3.14
C PHE A 485 -17.17 21.47 -2.77
N ALA A 486 -16.00 22.12 -2.79
CA ALA A 486 -15.87 23.54 -2.49
C ALA A 486 -15.28 24.29 -3.69
N ARG A 487 -16.06 25.20 -4.32
CA ARG A 487 -15.56 26.14 -5.33
C ARG A 487 -16.32 27.47 -5.29
N ASN A 488 -15.61 28.58 -5.48
CA ASN A 488 -16.20 29.93 -5.42
C ASN A 488 -17.06 30.28 -6.64
N THR A 489 -16.63 29.93 -7.87
CA THR A 489 -17.43 30.17 -9.09
C THR A 489 -17.46 28.94 -10.00
N PHE A 490 -18.65 28.40 -10.22
CA PHE A 490 -18.87 27.22 -11.07
C PHE A 490 -19.93 27.48 -12.14
N SER A 491 -19.56 28.36 -13.08
CA SER A 491 -20.37 28.77 -14.23
C SER A 491 -20.83 27.59 -15.09
N LEU A 492 -21.95 27.74 -15.79
CA LEU A 492 -22.48 26.74 -16.73
C LEU A 492 -21.45 26.32 -17.80
N ALA A 493 -20.71 27.27 -18.37
CA ALA A 493 -19.68 26.96 -19.37
C ALA A 493 -18.61 26.00 -18.82
N LYS A 494 -18.05 26.29 -17.63
CA LYS A 494 -17.11 25.41 -16.93
C LYS A 494 -17.71 24.03 -16.63
N ARG A 495 -19.01 23.94 -16.30
CA ARG A 495 -19.72 22.67 -16.09
C ARG A 495 -19.78 21.85 -17.37
N ILE A 496 -20.14 22.48 -18.50
CA ILE A 496 -20.21 21.81 -19.80
C ILE A 496 -18.82 21.31 -20.21
N THR A 497 -17.79 22.16 -20.10
CA THR A 497 -16.41 21.77 -20.41
C THR A 497 -15.93 20.62 -19.51
N LEU A 498 -16.23 20.66 -18.21
CA LEU A 498 -15.90 19.57 -17.29
C LEU A 498 -16.65 18.28 -17.66
N GLY A 499 -17.93 18.37 -18.02
CA GLY A 499 -18.74 17.24 -18.48
C GLY A 499 -18.18 16.58 -19.73
N LEU A 500 -17.73 17.37 -20.72
CA LEU A 500 -17.08 16.85 -21.92
C LEU A 500 -15.74 16.16 -21.60
N ARG A 501 -14.91 16.77 -20.74
CA ARG A 501 -13.64 16.17 -20.29
C ARG A 501 -13.89 14.87 -19.53
N TRP A 502 -14.89 14.85 -18.66
CA TRP A 502 -15.31 13.67 -17.92
C TRP A 502 -15.78 12.56 -18.86
N LEU A 503 -16.57 12.87 -19.88
CA LEU A 503 -17.04 11.88 -20.87
C LEU A 503 -15.86 11.27 -21.64
N ILE A 504 -14.96 12.11 -22.15
CA ILE A 504 -13.77 11.65 -22.89
C ILE A 504 -12.89 10.77 -22.00
N LEU A 505 -12.59 11.21 -20.77
CA LEU A 505 -11.75 10.45 -19.84
C LEU A 505 -12.42 9.15 -19.41
N THR A 506 -13.75 9.15 -19.20
CA THR A 506 -14.52 7.94 -18.92
C THR A 506 -14.40 6.95 -20.07
N GLY A 507 -14.52 7.42 -21.32
CA GLY A 507 -14.30 6.59 -22.51
C GLY A 507 -12.90 5.96 -22.51
N LEU A 508 -11.84 6.73 -22.27
CA LEU A 508 -10.46 6.20 -22.22
C LEU A 508 -10.25 5.20 -21.08
N VAL A 509 -10.79 5.46 -19.89
CA VAL A 509 -10.69 4.56 -18.73
C VAL A 509 -11.42 3.25 -19.00
N VAL A 510 -12.66 3.32 -19.49
CA VAL A 510 -13.54 2.16 -19.72
C VAL A 510 -13.11 1.31 -20.93
N LEU A 511 -12.54 1.93 -21.96
CA LEU A 511 -12.15 1.26 -23.21
C LEU A 511 -10.68 0.79 -23.22
N SER A 512 -9.78 1.42 -22.46
CA SER A 512 -8.34 1.08 -22.51
C SER A 512 -7.60 1.10 -21.18
N HIS A 513 -8.28 1.28 -20.04
CA HIS A 513 -7.66 1.61 -18.76
C HIS A 513 -6.72 2.83 -18.90
N TYR A 514 -7.16 3.85 -19.64
CA TYR A 514 -6.33 5.01 -19.96
C TYR A 514 -5.04 4.61 -20.72
N GLY A 515 -5.15 3.68 -21.66
CA GLY A 515 -4.05 3.26 -22.53
C GLY A 515 -3.02 2.36 -21.83
N THR A 516 -3.41 1.67 -20.77
CA THR A 516 -2.50 0.81 -19.99
C THR A 516 -2.73 -0.68 -20.21
N SER A 517 -3.88 -1.06 -20.79
CA SER A 517 -4.24 -2.45 -21.03
C SER A 517 -4.39 -2.75 -22.52
N PHE A 518 -3.34 -3.32 -23.10
CA PHE A 518 -3.37 -3.80 -24.50
C PHE A 518 -4.47 -4.84 -24.70
N GLY A 519 -4.59 -5.81 -23.78
CA GLY A 519 -5.59 -6.87 -23.87
C GLY A 519 -7.03 -6.34 -23.91
N LEU A 520 -7.34 -5.29 -23.14
CA LEU A 520 -8.65 -4.65 -23.18
C LEU A 520 -8.89 -3.98 -24.55
N THR A 521 -7.93 -3.18 -25.03
CA THR A 521 -8.05 -2.51 -26.33
C THR A 521 -8.19 -3.51 -27.48
N PHE A 522 -7.38 -4.56 -27.49
CA PHE A 522 -7.45 -5.62 -28.50
C PHE A 522 -8.80 -6.35 -28.46
N GLY A 523 -9.34 -6.59 -27.26
CA GLY A 523 -10.67 -7.16 -27.05
C GLY A 523 -11.79 -6.34 -27.71
N LEU A 524 -11.70 -5.00 -27.70
CA LEU A 524 -12.67 -4.13 -28.38
C LEU A 524 -12.68 -4.37 -29.89
N GLY A 525 -11.50 -4.47 -30.51
CA GLY A 525 -11.38 -4.76 -31.93
C GLY A 525 -11.95 -6.13 -32.29
N LEU A 526 -11.69 -7.15 -31.47
CA LEU A 526 -12.22 -8.51 -31.66
C LEU A 526 -13.75 -8.60 -31.63
N VAL A 527 -14.42 -7.66 -30.97
CA VAL A 527 -15.90 -7.55 -30.98
C VAL A 527 -16.39 -6.64 -32.10
N ALA A 528 -15.75 -5.49 -32.31
CA ALA A 528 -16.23 -4.48 -33.26
C ALA A 528 -16.08 -4.91 -34.72
N ILE A 529 -14.93 -5.52 -35.07
CA ILE A 529 -14.64 -5.99 -36.44
C ILE A 529 -15.68 -7.01 -36.93
N PRO A 530 -15.96 -8.11 -36.22
CA PRO A 530 -16.98 -9.07 -36.67
C PRO A 530 -18.40 -8.49 -36.64
N THR A 531 -18.70 -7.55 -35.74
CA THR A 531 -20.01 -6.85 -35.72
C THR A 531 -20.25 -6.14 -37.06
N PHE A 532 -19.29 -5.33 -37.52
CA PHE A 532 -19.41 -4.67 -38.82
C PHE A 532 -19.37 -5.66 -39.99
N ALA A 533 -18.58 -6.75 -39.91
CA ALA A 533 -18.56 -7.78 -40.96
C ALA A 533 -19.94 -8.43 -41.14
N LEU A 534 -20.64 -8.74 -40.04
CA LEU A 534 -22.02 -9.23 -40.07
C LEU A 534 -22.99 -8.21 -40.65
N MET A 535 -22.80 -6.92 -40.35
CA MET A 535 -23.63 -5.85 -40.92
C MET A 535 -23.44 -5.73 -42.43
N PHE A 536 -22.20 -5.77 -42.94
CA PHE A 536 -21.96 -5.72 -44.39
C PHE A 536 -22.47 -6.97 -45.09
N TRP A 537 -22.26 -8.15 -44.51
CA TRP A 537 -22.84 -9.39 -45.04
C TRP A 537 -24.36 -9.32 -45.08
N PHE A 538 -25.00 -8.80 -44.03
CA PHE A 538 -26.45 -8.59 -44.00
C PHE A 538 -26.90 -7.62 -45.10
N ILE A 539 -26.23 -6.48 -45.27
CA ILE A 539 -26.53 -5.52 -46.34
C ILE A 539 -26.34 -6.15 -47.73
N ASP A 540 -25.37 -7.05 -47.89
CA ASP A 540 -25.05 -7.70 -49.17
C ASP A 540 -26.01 -8.83 -49.54
N ARG A 541 -26.36 -9.68 -48.57
CA ARG A 541 -27.23 -10.84 -48.79
C ARG A 541 -28.71 -10.52 -48.65
N TYR A 542 -29.08 -9.53 -47.83
CA TYR A 542 -30.49 -9.16 -47.61
C TYR A 542 -31.01 -8.08 -48.57
N ARG A 543 -30.30 -7.87 -49.69
CA ARG A 543 -30.45 -6.74 -50.61
C ARG A 543 -31.62 -6.90 -51.63
N ARG A 544 -32.04 -8.13 -51.96
CA ARG A 544 -33.17 -8.43 -52.85
C ARG A 544 -34.24 -9.24 -52.11
N ARG A 545 -35.42 -8.64 -51.85
CA ARG A 545 -36.62 -9.40 -51.44
C ARG A 545 -37.53 -9.77 -52.62
N LEU A 546 -37.50 -8.99 -53.71
CA LEU A 546 -38.32 -9.20 -54.92
C LEU A 546 -37.58 -8.68 -56.17
N PRO A 547 -37.78 -9.27 -57.37
CA PRO A 547 -38.57 -10.47 -57.65
C PRO A 547 -37.83 -11.79 -57.37
N THR A 548 -36.49 -11.80 -57.34
CA THR A 548 -35.69 -13.00 -57.02
C THR A 548 -34.91 -12.82 -55.71
N PRO A 549 -35.24 -13.56 -54.63
CA PRO A 549 -34.49 -13.49 -53.38
C PRO A 549 -33.10 -14.10 -53.58
N ILE A 550 -32.05 -13.33 -53.25
CA ILE A 550 -30.68 -13.86 -53.16
C ILE A 550 -30.53 -14.44 -51.75
N VAL A 551 -30.74 -15.75 -51.61
CA VAL A 551 -30.56 -16.43 -50.32
C VAL A 551 -29.10 -16.89 -50.24
N PRO A 552 -28.34 -16.49 -49.19
CA PRO A 552 -26.99 -16.99 -49.01
C PRO A 552 -27.03 -18.51 -48.76
N PRO A 553 -26.07 -19.29 -49.31
CA PRO A 553 -25.99 -20.70 -49.00
C PRO A 553 -25.79 -20.89 -47.49
N LEU A 554 -26.47 -21.88 -46.91
CA LEU A 554 -26.42 -22.16 -45.46
C LEU A 554 -24.98 -22.36 -44.96
N THR A 555 -24.13 -22.94 -45.78
CA THR A 555 -22.71 -23.16 -45.47
C THR A 555 -21.96 -21.84 -45.28
N GLU A 556 -22.20 -20.83 -46.12
CA GLU A 556 -21.57 -19.51 -45.99
C GLU A 556 -22.03 -18.78 -44.72
N GLY A 557 -23.34 -18.83 -44.44
CA GLY A 557 -23.90 -18.27 -43.20
C GLY A 557 -23.35 -18.93 -41.94
N LEU A 558 -23.19 -20.27 -41.95
CA LEU A 558 -22.59 -21.02 -40.85
C LEU A 558 -21.11 -20.69 -40.65
N TRP A 559 -20.32 -20.60 -41.73
CA TRP A 559 -18.90 -20.24 -41.64
C TRP A 559 -18.69 -18.81 -41.17
N LEU A 560 -19.41 -17.84 -41.73
CA LEU A 560 -19.32 -16.45 -41.30
C LEU A 560 -19.80 -16.29 -39.86
N GLY A 561 -20.97 -16.84 -39.53
CA GLY A 561 -21.54 -16.80 -38.19
C GLY A 561 -20.64 -17.47 -37.16
N GLY A 562 -20.06 -18.63 -37.50
CA GLY A 562 -19.08 -19.33 -36.66
C GLY A 562 -17.81 -18.52 -36.44
N ALA A 563 -17.22 -17.93 -37.49
CA ALA A 563 -16.01 -17.12 -37.38
C ALA A 563 -16.25 -15.82 -36.58
N CYS A 564 -17.34 -15.11 -36.87
CA CYS A 564 -17.74 -13.91 -36.14
C CYS A 564 -18.08 -14.23 -34.67
N GLY A 565 -18.77 -15.35 -34.44
CA GLY A 565 -19.12 -15.84 -33.12
C GLY A 565 -17.89 -16.22 -32.28
N LEU A 566 -16.90 -16.90 -32.89
CA LEU A 566 -15.63 -17.24 -32.23
C LEU A 566 -14.84 -15.97 -31.86
N SER A 567 -14.61 -15.08 -32.83
CA SER A 567 -13.89 -13.81 -32.62
C SER A 567 -14.59 -12.95 -31.57
N GLY A 568 -15.91 -12.79 -31.68
CA GLY A 568 -16.73 -12.04 -30.74
C GLY A 568 -16.73 -12.66 -29.33
N SER A 569 -16.76 -13.99 -29.21
CA SER A 569 -16.72 -14.68 -27.91
C SER A 569 -15.36 -14.53 -27.24
N LEU A 570 -14.26 -14.62 -27.99
CA LEU A 570 -12.91 -14.35 -27.49
C LEU A 570 -12.77 -12.89 -27.05
N GLY A 571 -13.28 -11.96 -27.86
CA GLY A 571 -13.35 -10.54 -27.51
C GLY A 571 -14.14 -10.30 -26.23
N PHE A 572 -15.36 -10.84 -26.13
CA PHE A 572 -16.21 -10.73 -24.95
C PHE A 572 -15.55 -11.32 -23.70
N SER A 573 -14.94 -12.50 -23.82
CA SER A 573 -14.19 -13.14 -22.72
C SER A 573 -13.01 -12.28 -22.26
N ASN A 574 -12.30 -11.62 -23.17
CA ASN A 574 -11.23 -10.69 -22.81
C ASN A 574 -11.76 -9.44 -22.10
N LEU A 575 -12.83 -8.83 -22.63
CA LEU A 575 -13.46 -7.67 -22.00
C LEU A 575 -13.98 -8.03 -20.60
N TRP A 576 -14.59 -9.20 -20.43
CA TRP A 576 -15.13 -9.64 -19.14
C TRP A 576 -14.06 -9.89 -18.08
N ARG A 577 -12.88 -10.38 -18.49
CA ARG A 577 -11.77 -10.68 -17.57
C ARG A 577 -10.93 -9.46 -17.21
N LEU A 578 -10.78 -8.53 -18.14
CA LEU A 578 -9.83 -7.42 -18.00
C LEU A 578 -10.49 -6.11 -17.62
N ALA A 579 -11.75 -5.86 -17.98
CA ALA A 579 -12.42 -4.58 -17.68
C ALA A 579 -12.83 -4.48 -16.21
N ASP A 580 -12.57 -3.35 -15.58
CA ASP A 580 -13.11 -3.03 -14.25
C ASP A 580 -14.65 -2.95 -14.26
N TYR A 581 -15.24 -2.49 -15.37
CA TYR A 581 -16.69 -2.32 -15.54
C TYR A 581 -17.17 -2.96 -16.87
N PRO A 582 -17.24 -4.30 -16.97
CA PRO A 582 -17.49 -4.98 -18.23
C PRO A 582 -18.81 -4.56 -18.89
N GLY A 583 -19.87 -4.37 -18.09
CA GLY A 583 -21.16 -3.88 -18.58
C GLY A 583 -21.08 -2.48 -19.21
N LEU A 584 -20.40 -1.54 -18.54
CA LEU A 584 -20.20 -0.19 -19.08
C LEU A 584 -19.33 -0.19 -20.34
N THR A 585 -18.29 -1.03 -20.39
CA THR A 585 -17.46 -1.20 -21.58
C THR A 585 -18.28 -1.70 -22.77
N LEU A 586 -19.13 -2.70 -22.57
CA LEU A 586 -20.00 -3.24 -23.62
C LEU A 586 -21.06 -2.23 -24.06
N ILE A 587 -21.68 -1.49 -23.13
CA ILE A 587 -22.64 -0.43 -23.46
C ILE A 587 -21.96 0.67 -24.26
N THR A 588 -20.76 1.09 -23.86
CA THR A 588 -19.99 2.12 -24.56
C THR A 588 -19.62 1.67 -25.97
N LEU A 589 -19.16 0.42 -26.10
CA LEU A 589 -18.87 -0.18 -27.40
C LEU A 589 -20.12 -0.27 -28.27
N ALA A 590 -21.24 -0.73 -27.72
CA ALA A 590 -22.51 -0.83 -28.43
C ALA A 590 -23.02 0.54 -28.89
N LEU A 591 -22.90 1.58 -28.06
CA LEU A 591 -23.30 2.95 -28.38
C LEU A 591 -22.45 3.53 -29.52
N LEU A 592 -21.19 3.11 -29.66
CA LEU A 592 -20.32 3.48 -30.77
C LEU A 592 -20.57 2.64 -32.03
N THR A 593 -20.96 1.36 -31.93
CA THR A 593 -21.01 0.47 -33.10
C THR A 593 -22.41 0.22 -33.66
N LEU A 594 -23.49 0.47 -32.91
CA LEU A 594 -24.85 0.07 -33.31
C LEU A 594 -25.77 1.20 -33.77
N PRO A 595 -25.95 2.34 -33.06
CA PRO A 595 -27.05 3.27 -33.34
C PRO A 595 -26.98 3.90 -34.74
N VAL A 596 -25.81 4.46 -35.11
CA VAL A 596 -25.62 5.08 -36.42
C VAL A 596 -25.63 4.03 -37.54
N PRO A 597 -24.89 2.91 -37.44
CA PRO A 597 -24.95 1.86 -38.44
C PRO A 597 -26.33 1.26 -38.66
N LEU A 598 -27.06 0.92 -37.58
CA LEU A 598 -28.42 0.38 -37.69
C LEU A 598 -29.40 1.40 -38.29
N GLY A 599 -29.26 2.68 -37.94
CA GLY A 599 -30.05 3.76 -38.55
C GLY A 599 -29.79 3.90 -40.06
N LEU A 600 -28.52 3.85 -40.49
CA LEU A 600 -28.14 3.86 -41.90
C LEU A 600 -28.68 2.64 -42.65
N ILE A 601 -28.59 1.45 -42.06
CA ILE A 601 -29.13 0.21 -42.63
C ILE A 601 -30.66 0.29 -42.73
N ALA A 602 -31.35 0.76 -41.70
CA ALA A 602 -32.82 0.91 -41.73
C ALA A 602 -33.28 1.92 -42.80
N LEU A 603 -32.58 3.05 -42.94
CA LEU A 603 -32.83 4.03 -44.00
C LEU A 603 -32.58 3.45 -45.40
N LEU A 604 -31.51 2.66 -45.55
CA LEU A 604 -31.16 1.96 -46.77
C LEU A 604 -32.24 0.93 -47.14
N LEU A 605 -32.72 0.14 -46.19
CA LEU A 605 -33.82 -0.82 -46.39
C LEU A 605 -35.14 -0.12 -46.72
N LYS A 606 -35.47 1.01 -46.06
CA LYS A 606 -36.70 1.78 -46.30
C LYS A 606 -36.74 2.42 -47.69
N ARG A 607 -35.61 2.89 -48.22
CA ARG A 607 -35.54 3.55 -49.54
C ARG A 607 -35.69 2.59 -50.72
N GLY A 608 -35.63 1.27 -50.48
CA GLY A 608 -36.18 0.27 -51.39
C GLY A 608 -35.68 0.29 -52.83
N ARG A 609 -34.46 0.75 -53.10
CA ARG A 609 -33.86 0.73 -54.44
C ARG A 609 -32.42 0.25 -54.38
N PHE A 610 -32.25 -1.01 -54.74
CA PHE A 610 -30.99 -1.69 -54.85
C PHE A 610 -30.76 -1.98 -56.33
N HIS A 611 -30.22 -0.98 -57.04
CA HIS A 611 -29.60 -0.98 -58.36
C HIS A 611 -30.10 -1.96 -59.48
N ASP A 612 -30.33 -1.43 -60.69
CA ASP A 612 -30.89 -2.19 -61.82
C ASP A 612 -29.92 -3.22 -62.47
N LEU A 613 -28.60 -3.17 -62.24
CA LEU A 613 -27.57 -4.09 -62.79
C LEU A 613 -26.79 -4.89 -61.72
N MET A 614 -27.48 -5.49 -60.74
CA MET A 614 -26.82 -6.23 -59.63
C MET A 614 -26.91 -7.77 -59.77
N HIS A 615 -25.95 -8.38 -60.45
CA HIS A 615 -25.68 -9.83 -60.29
C HIS A 615 -24.46 -10.09 -59.38
N GLU A 616 -23.93 -9.06 -58.70
CA GLU A 616 -22.60 -9.10 -58.08
C GLU A 616 -22.55 -8.39 -56.72
N SER A 617 -21.56 -8.75 -55.87
CA SER A 617 -21.37 -8.18 -54.53
C SER A 617 -20.45 -6.96 -54.54
N TYR A 618 -20.73 -6.00 -53.67
CA TYR A 618 -19.87 -4.83 -53.45
C TYR A 618 -18.71 -5.11 -52.49
N PHE A 619 -18.73 -6.21 -51.73
CA PHE A 619 -17.77 -6.45 -50.64
C PHE A 619 -16.85 -7.65 -50.87
N VAL A 620 -17.02 -8.36 -51.99
CA VAL A 620 -16.22 -9.54 -52.37
C VAL A 620 -15.08 -9.09 -53.29
N GLU A 621 -13.88 -9.67 -53.14
CA GLU A 621 -12.75 -9.56 -54.07
C GLU A 621 -12.37 -10.94 -54.62
N ASP A 622 -11.65 -10.99 -55.74
CA ASP A 622 -11.04 -12.24 -56.23
C ASP A 622 -10.01 -12.76 -55.21
N GLY A 623 -10.34 -13.87 -54.56
CA GLY A 623 -9.51 -14.47 -53.50
C GLY A 623 -8.11 -14.93 -53.92
N SER A 624 -7.79 -14.94 -55.23
CA SER A 624 -6.43 -15.20 -55.72
C SER A 624 -5.46 -14.03 -55.50
N LEU A 625 -5.97 -12.83 -55.18
CA LEU A 625 -5.19 -11.60 -54.98
C LEU A 625 -5.07 -11.18 -53.50
N ARG A 626 -5.28 -12.09 -52.55
CA ARG A 626 -5.17 -11.85 -51.09
C ARG A 626 -3.75 -11.43 -50.68
N GLN A 627 -3.45 -10.16 -50.89
CA GLN A 627 -2.24 -9.50 -50.43
C GLN A 627 -2.64 -8.55 -49.30
N LEU A 628 -1.99 -8.70 -48.16
CA LEU A 628 -2.13 -7.75 -47.06
C LEU A 628 -1.43 -6.44 -47.46
N ARG A 629 -2.16 -5.56 -48.16
CA ARG A 629 -1.62 -4.30 -48.71
C ARG A 629 -1.63 -3.21 -47.64
N LEU A 630 -0.57 -3.19 -46.83
CA LEU A 630 -0.20 -2.07 -45.94
C LEU A 630 0.29 -0.87 -46.78
N LEU A 631 -0.61 -0.28 -47.58
CA LEU A 631 -0.34 0.99 -48.27
C LEU A 631 -0.54 2.14 -47.28
N ILE A 632 0.56 2.79 -46.90
CA ILE A 632 0.63 3.78 -45.81
C ILE A 632 0.05 5.16 -46.18
N ALA A 633 -0.05 5.51 -47.47
CA ALA A 633 -0.62 6.80 -47.86
C ALA A 633 -1.15 6.81 -49.29
N ARG A 634 -2.48 6.72 -49.44
CA ARG A 634 -3.21 7.37 -50.53
C ARG A 634 -4.45 8.02 -49.94
N LEU A 635 -4.67 9.29 -50.28
CA LEU A 635 -5.88 10.02 -49.90
C LEU A 635 -7.12 9.28 -50.42
N PRO A 636 -8.19 9.18 -49.62
CA PRO A 636 -9.44 8.60 -50.07
C PRO A 636 -9.99 9.37 -51.26
N VAL A 637 -10.25 8.65 -52.34
CA VAL A 637 -10.90 9.22 -53.51
C VAL A 637 -12.37 9.45 -53.17
N ILE A 638 -12.82 10.71 -53.23
CA ILE A 638 -14.25 11.01 -53.22
C ILE A 638 -14.81 10.71 -54.61
N PRO A 639 -15.79 9.79 -54.77
CA PRO A 639 -16.31 9.34 -56.08
C PRO A 639 -17.06 10.42 -56.87
N LYS A 640 -17.10 11.66 -56.37
CA LYS A 640 -17.70 12.82 -57.05
C LYS A 640 -17.03 13.11 -58.39
N PHE A 641 -15.74 12.82 -58.54
CA PHE A 641 -14.99 13.08 -59.77
C PHE A 641 -14.88 11.81 -60.64
N PRO A 642 -15.39 11.83 -61.90
CA PRO A 642 -15.36 10.67 -62.80
C PRO A 642 -13.98 10.10 -63.08
N PHE A 643 -12.94 10.94 -63.03
CA PHE A 643 -11.55 10.58 -63.32
C PHE A 643 -10.95 9.52 -62.38
N PHE A 644 -11.43 9.43 -61.13
CA PHE A 644 -10.91 8.48 -60.15
C PHE A 644 -11.76 7.20 -60.01
N ARG A 645 -12.70 6.97 -60.93
CA ARG A 645 -13.54 5.76 -60.97
C ARG A 645 -12.81 4.70 -61.79
N ASP A 646 -12.36 3.62 -61.16
CA ASP A 646 -11.78 2.48 -61.88
C ASP A 646 -12.87 1.70 -62.62
N ARG A 647 -12.51 1.03 -63.74
CA ARG A 647 -13.43 0.21 -64.53
C ARG A 647 -14.01 -0.93 -63.66
N TYR A 648 -15.32 -1.09 -63.73
CA TYR A 648 -16.09 -2.21 -63.18
C TYR A 648 -15.43 -3.55 -63.53
N THR A 649 -14.91 -4.28 -62.55
CA THR A 649 -14.47 -5.67 -62.71
C THR A 649 -15.46 -6.57 -62.01
N PRO A 650 -16.10 -7.51 -62.72
CA PRO A 650 -17.17 -8.27 -62.12
C PRO A 650 -16.66 -9.33 -61.14
N ILE A 651 -17.28 -9.44 -59.96
CA ILE A 651 -16.77 -10.31 -58.88
C ILE A 651 -17.80 -11.40 -58.53
N LEU A 652 -17.40 -12.66 -58.73
CA LEU A 652 -18.26 -13.83 -58.58
C LEU A 652 -18.65 -14.09 -57.12
N LEU A 653 -19.96 -14.16 -56.87
CA LEU A 653 -20.59 -14.44 -55.58
C LEU A 653 -20.36 -15.87 -55.06
N ASP A 654 -20.11 -16.84 -55.96
CA ASP A 654 -20.09 -18.27 -55.68
C ASP A 654 -18.67 -18.85 -55.68
N ARG A 655 -17.83 -18.42 -54.75
CA ARG A 655 -16.50 -19.03 -54.51
C ARG A 655 -16.36 -19.53 -53.08
N ARG A 656 -15.58 -20.61 -52.90
CA ARG A 656 -15.46 -21.44 -51.68
C ARG A 656 -14.97 -20.70 -50.40
N TRP A 657 -14.63 -19.41 -50.47
CA TRP A 657 -14.08 -18.62 -49.37
C TRP A 657 -14.57 -17.16 -49.32
N ASN A 658 -15.68 -16.83 -50.01
CA ASN A 658 -16.16 -15.45 -50.13
C ASN A 658 -16.60 -14.82 -48.79
N TRP A 659 -17.03 -15.63 -47.82
CA TRP A 659 -17.41 -15.15 -46.49
C TRP A 659 -16.28 -14.45 -45.74
N LEU A 660 -15.01 -14.79 -46.01
CA LEU A 660 -13.86 -14.14 -45.37
C LEU A 660 -13.68 -12.70 -45.82
N ASN A 661 -14.18 -12.35 -47.01
CA ASN A 661 -13.99 -11.02 -47.57
C ASN A 661 -14.69 -9.94 -46.73
N TYR A 662 -15.79 -10.27 -46.04
CA TYR A 662 -16.47 -9.33 -45.13
C TYR A 662 -15.65 -9.06 -43.86
N LEU A 663 -14.99 -10.09 -43.31
CA LEU A 663 -14.10 -9.96 -42.17
C LEU A 663 -12.82 -9.20 -42.55
N ASP A 664 -12.23 -9.54 -43.69
CA ASP A 664 -11.05 -8.85 -44.24
C ASP A 664 -11.35 -7.38 -44.56
N PHE A 665 -12.48 -7.10 -45.20
CA PHE A 665 -12.95 -5.74 -45.45
C PHE A 665 -13.09 -4.94 -44.16
N SER A 666 -13.78 -5.51 -43.16
CA SER A 666 -13.97 -4.87 -41.87
C SER A 666 -12.64 -4.66 -41.15
N LEU A 667 -11.77 -5.66 -41.11
CA LEU A 667 -10.44 -5.60 -40.49
C LEU A 667 -9.58 -4.50 -41.10
N ASN A 668 -9.51 -4.44 -42.44
CA ASN A 668 -8.77 -3.41 -43.15
C ASN A 668 -9.33 -2.01 -42.84
N ASN A 669 -10.65 -1.87 -42.76
CA ASN A 669 -11.26 -0.59 -42.47
C ASN A 669 -11.03 -0.11 -41.02
N TRP A 670 -10.81 -1.03 -40.07
CA TRP A 670 -10.46 -0.71 -38.69
C TRP A 670 -8.99 -0.34 -38.48
N LEU A 671 -8.07 -0.87 -39.29
CA LEU A 671 -6.63 -0.76 -39.03
C LEU A 671 -5.86 0.13 -40.01
N LYS A 672 -6.41 0.45 -41.18
CA LYS A 672 -5.66 1.11 -42.26
C LYS A 672 -5.71 2.64 -42.21
N PHE A 673 -4.53 3.26 -42.30
CA PHE A 673 -4.36 4.70 -42.53
C PHE A 673 -4.51 5.03 -44.02
N GLY A 674 -5.58 5.72 -44.39
CA GLY A 674 -5.93 6.04 -45.78
C GLY A 674 -6.85 5.01 -46.43
N PHE A 675 -8.04 5.45 -46.80
CA PHE A 675 -9.07 4.60 -47.38
C PHE A 675 -8.88 4.46 -48.90
N ASN A 676 -8.37 3.32 -49.36
CA ASN A 676 -8.17 3.04 -50.78
C ASN A 676 -8.66 1.62 -51.13
N ASP A 677 -9.94 1.36 -50.89
CA ASP A 677 -10.56 0.11 -51.29
C ASP A 677 -11.24 0.28 -52.66
N ILE A 678 -10.92 -0.63 -53.59
CA ILE A 678 -11.49 -0.66 -54.94
C ILE A 678 -13.00 -0.94 -54.90
N ARG A 679 -13.47 -1.64 -53.85
CA ARG A 679 -14.88 -2.03 -53.64
C ARG A 679 -15.87 -0.85 -53.58
N LEU A 680 -15.41 0.34 -53.20
CA LEU A 680 -16.27 1.54 -53.08
C LEU A 680 -16.10 2.56 -54.22
N ARG A 681 -15.34 2.23 -55.26
CA ARG A 681 -15.07 3.14 -56.39
C ARG A 681 -16.11 3.07 -57.51
N ASP A 682 -17.04 2.13 -57.42
CA ASP A 682 -18.11 1.94 -58.39
C ASP A 682 -19.15 3.08 -58.31
N GLN A 683 -19.55 3.57 -59.49
CA GLN A 683 -20.58 4.60 -59.67
C GLN A 683 -21.95 4.17 -59.10
N GLN A 684 -22.20 2.86 -59.02
CA GLN A 684 -23.50 2.31 -58.69
C GLN A 684 -23.69 2.03 -57.19
N VAL A 685 -22.65 2.19 -56.36
CA VAL A 685 -22.72 2.00 -54.91
C VAL A 685 -23.59 3.08 -54.27
N PRO A 686 -24.66 2.71 -53.52
CA PRO A 686 -25.47 3.69 -52.81
C PRO A 686 -24.66 4.52 -51.81
N GLY A 687 -24.84 5.84 -51.82
CA GLY A 687 -24.12 6.74 -50.91
C GLY A 687 -24.32 6.44 -49.42
N LEU A 688 -25.42 5.76 -49.03
CA LEU A 688 -25.63 5.28 -47.66
C LEU A 688 -24.67 4.14 -47.26
N ILE A 689 -24.31 3.26 -48.20
CA ILE A 689 -23.28 2.22 -47.97
C ILE A 689 -21.93 2.89 -47.79
N THR A 690 -21.60 3.85 -48.66
CA THR A 690 -20.38 4.65 -48.54
C THR A 690 -20.34 5.36 -47.18
N ALA A 691 -21.44 5.99 -46.74
CA ALA A 691 -21.52 6.65 -45.45
C ALA A 691 -21.30 5.69 -44.25
N LEU A 692 -21.82 4.46 -44.32
CA LEU A 692 -21.58 3.43 -43.31
C LEU A 692 -20.10 3.03 -43.25
N VAL A 693 -19.46 2.86 -44.40
CA VAL A 693 -18.02 2.54 -44.46
C VAL A 693 -17.18 3.70 -43.91
N TRP A 694 -17.52 4.95 -44.25
CA TRP A 694 -16.86 6.14 -43.70
C TRP A 694 -17.00 6.22 -42.17
N TYR A 695 -18.18 5.87 -41.65
CA TYR A 695 -18.40 5.82 -40.21
C TYR A 695 -17.50 4.78 -39.53
N GLN A 696 -17.46 3.56 -40.07
CA GLN A 696 -16.57 2.52 -39.56
C GLN A 696 -15.10 2.92 -39.67
N TRP A 697 -14.68 3.53 -40.79
CA TRP A 697 -13.30 3.99 -40.98
C TRP A 697 -12.92 5.06 -39.95
N GLY A 698 -13.81 6.01 -39.68
CA GLY A 698 -13.60 7.04 -38.65
C GLY A 698 -13.42 6.44 -37.24
N LEU A 699 -14.24 5.44 -36.90
CA LEU A 699 -14.05 4.66 -35.66
C LEU A 699 -12.75 3.85 -35.66
N GLY A 700 -12.41 3.26 -36.81
CA GLY A 700 -11.16 2.55 -37.04
C GLY A 700 -9.93 3.42 -36.78
N LEU A 701 -9.93 4.65 -37.28
CA LEU A 701 -8.86 5.62 -37.04
C LEU A 701 -8.71 5.92 -35.54
N LEU A 702 -9.82 6.17 -34.83
CA LEU A 702 -9.80 6.39 -33.38
C LEU A 702 -9.27 5.14 -32.63
N TYR A 703 -9.66 3.95 -33.06
CA TYR A 703 -9.20 2.70 -32.49
C TYR A 703 -7.72 2.43 -32.77
N ALA A 704 -7.25 2.64 -33.98
CA ALA A 704 -5.85 2.51 -34.34
C ALA A 704 -4.99 3.50 -33.54
N ALA A 705 -5.45 4.75 -33.37
CA ALA A 705 -4.80 5.73 -32.50
C ALA A 705 -4.77 5.27 -31.05
N LEU A 706 -5.89 4.76 -30.52
CA LEU A 706 -5.98 4.21 -29.16
C LEU A 706 -5.05 3.01 -28.96
N LEU A 707 -4.99 2.11 -29.94
CA LEU A 707 -4.17 0.90 -29.92
C LEU A 707 -2.68 1.25 -30.00
N LEU A 708 -2.28 2.17 -30.90
CA LEU A 708 -0.90 2.67 -30.97
C LEU A 708 -0.49 3.38 -29.69
N TRP A 709 -1.36 4.25 -29.15
CA TRP A 709 -1.11 4.92 -27.88
C TRP A 709 -0.96 3.93 -26.71
N THR A 710 -1.80 2.88 -26.69
CA THR A 710 -1.70 1.83 -25.67
C THR A 710 -0.39 1.04 -25.81
N LEU A 711 -0.05 0.62 -27.03
CA LEU A 711 1.20 -0.08 -27.32
C LEU A 711 2.42 0.75 -26.91
N SER A 712 2.40 2.06 -27.19
CA SER A 712 3.46 2.99 -26.83
C SER A 712 3.68 3.05 -25.30
N ARG A 713 2.61 2.91 -24.51
CA ARG A 713 2.70 2.91 -23.04
C ARG A 713 3.03 1.56 -22.42
N THR A 714 2.72 0.46 -23.11
CA THR A 714 2.95 -0.90 -22.59
C THR A 714 4.28 -1.51 -23.00
N ILE A 715 4.81 -1.13 -24.17
CA ILE A 715 6.06 -1.70 -24.70
C ILE A 715 7.21 -0.71 -24.49
N PRO A 716 8.24 -1.06 -23.70
CA PRO A 716 9.44 -0.23 -23.56
C PRO A 716 10.08 0.05 -24.92
N GLY A 717 10.50 1.29 -25.17
CA GLY A 717 11.21 1.67 -26.40
C GLY A 717 10.33 1.91 -27.64
N LEU A 718 9.08 1.44 -27.68
CA LEU A 718 8.18 1.67 -28.83
C LEU A 718 7.81 3.15 -29.00
N ASN A 719 7.76 3.92 -27.89
CA ASN A 719 7.57 5.37 -27.94
C ASN A 719 8.60 6.05 -28.85
N LEU A 720 9.86 5.61 -28.83
CA LEU A 720 10.89 6.22 -29.65
C LEU A 720 10.57 6.06 -31.14
N LEU A 721 9.95 4.96 -31.58
CA LEU A 721 9.60 4.73 -32.99
C LEU A 721 8.32 5.44 -33.44
N LEU A 722 7.41 5.76 -32.51
CA LEU A 722 6.10 6.34 -32.83
C LEU A 722 6.06 7.89 -32.78
N TYR A 723 7.04 8.53 -32.14
CA TYR A 723 7.13 9.99 -31.99
C TYR A 723 8.14 10.66 -32.95
N PHE A 724 8.68 9.94 -33.93
CA PHE A 724 9.49 10.51 -35.03
C PHE A 724 8.63 11.01 -36.18
#